data_AF-A0A2U1SUG0-F1
#
_entry.id   AF-A0A2U1SUG0-F1
#
_cell.length_a   1.000
_cell.length_b   1.000
_cell.length_c   1.000
_cell.angle_alpha   90.00
_cell.angle_beta   90.00
_cell.angle_gamma   90.00
#
_symmetry.space_group_name_H-M   'P 1'
#
loop_
_entity.id
_entity.type
_entity.pdbx_description
1 polymer ?
#
loop_
_entity_poly.entity_id
_entity_poly.type
_entity_poly.pdbx_seq_one_letter_code
_entity_poly.pdbx_strand_id
1 'polypeptide(L)'
;MFSPSSFSVVVTDKKRTGIETLSGVTPGATSRASAMVFEDSVSLRLKADLHRIAPSDATVLIIGETGTGKELVARYIHANSARKDGPFLAVNCGAFSETLVEAELFGHEKGAFTGAARSETGWFEAAHGGTLLLDEIGDLPPPMQVKLLRVLQEREIVRVGSRKARPIDVRLIAATNVNLEAAVAAKSFRKDLFYRLAIATVNIAPLRARRGDIEPLANYFLRLYGAKLGRPMPVLAPEALAKLTAYHWPGNIRELENVLHNALLLTQEARISDVPIVEAFDAPHAEEVADFETRLRSLLETAIAQGEKNLFDRVTRSLVSVALDLERGNQVHTAERLGMSRNELRTHLGHMGVIAPRKKNRPEKAREEKRAPARSAPNIVRLGFQKFGTLAALRALGSLDEHLRPFGYRAEWREFSAGPAVLDAIGRGEIDIGVTGEAATVFALAMGVPFYYVGYESPAPTDVALVVADPRLCSIDDLRGKRVALSRWSNADHFLTTALNIRGLSRDDIEPVYVPPTLDLLEDLREGAIDAWAIWEPLLSAARMGSKTHVLLDGSGFVENHQFYVARRHFACGQPQIVDAILAQIRALGATPRERAEEELGAVARCLHLDRQVARHYLHRLDFEPKPLDFHVIGQQQSIADGYFAAGQLPARVSIEGAVWRGA
;
A
#
# COMPACT_ATOMS: atom_id res chain seq x y z
N MET A 1 52.25 -14.75 4.60
CA MET A 1 51.44 -14.99 5.81
C MET A 1 50.79 -13.68 6.19
N PHE A 2 49.48 -13.55 6.03
CA PHE A 2 48.71 -12.47 6.66
C PHE A 2 47.93 -13.08 7.83
N SER A 3 48.06 -12.47 9.02
CA SER A 3 47.36 -12.92 10.22
C SER A 3 45.86 -12.62 10.10
N PRO A 4 44.96 -13.53 10.49
CA PRO A 4 43.53 -13.22 10.50
C PRO A 4 43.21 -12.21 11.62
N SER A 5 42.81 -11.00 11.23
CA SER A 5 42.35 -9.97 12.15
C SER A 5 41.11 -10.44 12.93
N SER A 6 41.16 -10.36 14.26
CA SER A 6 40.06 -10.75 15.15
C SER A 6 38.94 -9.70 15.18
N PHE A 7 38.13 -9.62 14.12
CA PHE A 7 37.04 -8.65 14.01
C PHE A 7 35.96 -8.85 15.11
N SER A 8 35.63 -7.78 15.85
CA SER A 8 34.64 -7.83 16.94
C SER A 8 33.20 -7.61 16.44
N VAL A 9 32.60 -8.65 15.85
CA VAL A 9 31.18 -8.62 15.47
C VAL A 9 30.30 -8.81 16.72
N VAL A 10 29.41 -7.85 17.00
CA VAL A 10 28.41 -8.00 18.07
C VAL A 10 27.17 -8.67 17.49
N VAL A 11 26.93 -9.92 17.90
CA VAL A 11 25.73 -10.70 17.57
C VAL A 11 24.77 -10.69 18.76
N THR A 12 23.56 -10.16 18.57
CA THR A 12 22.50 -10.18 19.59
C THR A 12 21.69 -11.47 19.47
N ASP A 13 21.90 -12.44 20.37
CA ASP A 13 21.20 -13.73 20.37
C ASP A 13 19.74 -13.61 20.83
N LYS A 14 18.83 -14.37 20.19
CA LYS A 14 17.37 -14.36 20.43
C LYS A 14 16.94 -15.14 21.68
N LYS A 15 17.83 -15.90 22.32
CA LYS A 15 17.46 -17.00 23.23
C LYS A 15 17.13 -16.65 24.69
N ARG A 16 17.14 -15.38 25.12
CA ARG A 16 17.03 -15.03 26.56
C ARG A 16 15.83 -14.19 27.02
N THR A 17 15.00 -13.67 26.13
CA THR A 17 13.77 -12.95 26.50
C THR A 17 12.55 -13.86 26.25
N GLY A 18 11.92 -14.36 27.31
CA GLY A 18 10.76 -15.24 27.20
C GLY A 18 9.58 -14.54 26.53
N ILE A 19 8.99 -15.18 25.53
CA ILE A 19 7.76 -14.72 24.86
C ILE A 19 6.66 -15.71 25.25
N GLU A 20 5.87 -15.36 26.26
CA GLU A 20 4.53 -15.93 26.39
C GLU A 20 3.59 -15.15 25.45
N THR A 21 3.03 -15.85 24.47
CA THR A 21 2.14 -15.25 23.46
C THR A 21 0.76 -14.96 24.03
N LEU A 22 0.34 -13.70 24.00
CA LEU A 22 -1.08 -13.34 24.12
C LEU A 22 -1.84 -13.75 22.84
N SER A 23 -3.12 -14.08 23.00
CA SER A 23 -3.84 -14.95 22.08
C SER A 23 -4.15 -14.36 20.69
N GLY A 24 -3.60 -14.99 19.65
CA GLY A 24 -4.22 -15.00 18.31
C GLY A 24 -3.59 -14.14 17.22
N VAL A 25 -2.58 -13.33 17.53
CA VAL A 25 -1.82 -12.56 16.52
C VAL A 25 -0.38 -13.05 16.51
N THR A 26 0.08 -13.59 15.37
CA THR A 26 1.48 -13.98 15.17
C THR A 26 2.35 -12.71 15.13
N PRO A 27 3.32 -12.50 16.04
CA PRO A 27 4.17 -11.31 15.97
C PRO A 27 5.02 -11.34 14.69
N GLY A 28 4.89 -10.33 13.84
CA GLY A 28 5.65 -10.16 12.60
C GLY A 28 7.17 -9.90 12.79
N ALA A 29 7.72 -10.22 13.96
CA ALA A 29 9.09 -9.92 14.38
C ALA A 29 10.15 -10.88 13.78
N THR A 30 10.18 -10.98 12.45
CA THR A 30 11.34 -11.54 11.74
C THR A 30 12.41 -10.46 11.50
N SER A 31 13.02 -9.98 12.59
CA SER A 31 14.23 -9.16 12.53
C SER A 31 15.33 -9.90 11.73
N ARG A 32 15.57 -9.51 10.47
CA ARG A 32 16.52 -10.22 9.57
C ARG A 32 17.98 -9.77 9.71
N ALA A 33 18.25 -8.58 10.23
CA ALA A 33 19.61 -8.11 10.47
C ALA A 33 20.21 -8.78 11.72
N SER A 34 21.45 -9.28 11.63
CA SER A 34 22.04 -10.19 12.65
C SER A 34 23.41 -9.74 13.22
N ALA A 35 23.96 -8.61 12.78
CA ALA A 35 25.27 -8.12 13.21
C ALA A 35 25.35 -6.59 13.27
N MET A 36 26.04 -6.09 14.30
CA MET A 36 26.69 -4.77 14.28
C MET A 36 28.21 -4.95 14.21
N VAL A 37 28.83 -4.08 13.43
CA VAL A 37 30.28 -3.91 13.31
C VAL A 37 30.61 -2.49 13.74
N PHE A 38 31.76 -2.34 14.41
CA PHE A 38 32.29 -1.05 14.84
C PHE A 38 33.80 -1.05 14.60
N GLU A 39 34.19 -0.97 13.34
CA GLU A 39 35.60 -0.97 12.89
C GLU A 39 36.00 0.44 12.42
N ASP A 40 35.11 1.13 11.70
CA ASP A 40 35.31 2.52 11.32
C ASP A 40 35.37 3.44 12.55
N SER A 41 36.22 4.47 12.51
CA SER A 41 36.33 5.50 13.54
C SER A 41 34.99 6.18 13.89
N VAL A 42 34.08 6.34 12.92
CA VAL A 42 32.73 6.88 13.12
C VAL A 42 31.88 5.91 13.94
N SER A 43 31.96 4.62 13.63
CA SER A 43 31.22 3.57 14.33
C SER A 43 31.79 3.28 15.72
N LEU A 44 33.10 3.39 15.91
CA LEU A 44 33.73 3.32 17.24
C LEU A 44 33.27 4.45 18.17
N ARG A 45 33.10 5.68 17.65
CA ARG A 45 32.50 6.80 18.41
C ARG A 45 31.05 6.50 18.77
N LEU A 46 30.23 6.06 17.80
CA LEU A 46 28.86 5.62 18.05
C LEU A 46 28.81 4.56 19.16
N LYS A 47 29.66 3.53 19.12
CA LYS A 47 29.74 2.50 20.17
C LYS A 47 30.03 3.09 21.56
N ALA A 48 30.95 4.06 21.66
CA ALA A 48 31.25 4.76 22.91
C ALA A 48 30.05 5.59 23.40
N ASP A 49 29.30 6.23 22.51
CA ASP A 49 28.07 6.95 22.84
C ASP A 49 26.99 6.00 23.36
N LEU A 50 26.79 4.86 22.69
CA LEU A 50 25.85 3.83 23.11
C LEU A 50 26.21 3.26 24.49
N HIS A 51 27.49 3.02 24.80
CA HIS A 51 27.92 2.60 26.14
C HIS A 51 27.64 3.63 27.24
N ARG A 52 27.65 4.93 26.91
CA ARG A 52 27.31 6.01 27.86
C ARG A 52 25.80 6.17 28.04
N ILE A 53 25.02 5.95 26.98
CA ILE A 53 23.55 6.11 26.97
C ILE A 53 22.83 4.87 27.52
N ALA A 54 23.37 3.66 27.32
CA ALA A 54 22.69 2.41 27.66
C ALA A 54 22.34 2.27 29.16
N PRO A 55 23.19 2.64 30.14
CA PRO A 55 22.85 2.54 31.57
C PRO A 55 21.77 3.51 32.06
N SER A 56 21.45 4.56 31.30
CA SER A 56 20.45 5.57 31.66
C SER A 56 19.03 5.12 31.31
N ASP A 57 18.02 5.57 32.08
CA ASP A 57 16.60 5.41 31.76
C ASP A 57 16.02 6.53 30.88
N ALA A 58 16.87 7.45 30.40
CA ALA A 58 16.47 8.49 29.47
C ALA A 58 15.89 7.93 28.16
N THR A 59 14.91 8.65 27.62
CA THR A 59 14.39 8.43 26.26
C THR A 59 15.52 8.63 25.25
N VAL A 60 15.66 7.68 24.32
CA VAL A 60 16.67 7.76 23.25
C VAL A 60 16.00 7.98 21.91
N LEU A 61 16.43 8.99 21.16
CA LEU A 61 16.02 9.23 19.78
C LEU A 61 17.14 8.78 18.82
N ILE A 62 16.89 7.73 18.04
CA ILE A 62 17.81 7.20 17.03
C ILE A 62 17.45 7.79 15.66
N ILE A 63 18.35 8.57 15.09
CA ILE A 63 18.20 9.18 13.76
C ILE A 63 19.14 8.47 12.80
N GLY A 64 18.62 8.03 11.65
CA GLY A 64 19.43 7.43 10.60
C GLY A 64 18.63 6.97 9.39
N GLU A 65 19.29 6.98 8.22
CA GLU A 65 18.72 6.53 6.95
C GLU A 65 18.12 5.12 7.04
N THR A 66 17.20 4.81 6.12
CA THR A 66 16.63 3.46 5.98
C THR A 66 17.75 2.44 5.73
N GLY A 67 17.69 1.29 6.42
CA GLY A 67 18.70 0.23 6.30
C GLY A 67 20.00 0.43 7.09
N THR A 68 20.15 1.51 7.87
CA THR A 68 21.37 1.77 8.69
C THR A 68 21.53 0.90 9.95
N GLY A 69 20.47 0.22 10.39
CA GLY A 69 20.47 -0.68 11.56
C GLY A 69 19.86 -0.10 12.85
N LYS A 70 18.91 0.85 12.76
CA LYS A 70 18.26 1.50 13.93
C LYS A 70 17.75 0.50 14.99
N GLU A 71 17.04 -0.55 14.58
CA GLU A 71 16.55 -1.60 15.50
C GLU A 71 17.68 -2.32 16.25
N LEU A 72 18.82 -2.62 15.57
CA LEU A 72 19.97 -3.26 16.20
C LEU A 72 20.61 -2.35 17.25
N VAL A 73 20.69 -1.05 16.97
CA VAL A 73 21.19 -0.06 17.94
C VAL A 73 20.25 0.05 19.14
N ALA A 74 18.93 0.03 18.94
CA ALA A 74 17.96 -0.02 20.05
C ALA A 74 18.13 -1.30 20.91
N ARG A 75 18.32 -2.46 20.28
CA ARG A 75 18.60 -3.74 20.97
C ARG A 75 19.94 -3.70 21.72
N TYR A 76 20.96 -3.04 21.16
CA TYR A 76 22.25 -2.83 21.83
C TYR A 76 22.09 -1.99 23.11
N ILE A 77 21.37 -0.88 23.02
CA ILE A 77 21.06 0.00 24.16
C ILE A 77 20.35 -0.79 25.25
N HIS A 78 19.31 -1.55 24.91
CA HIS A 78 18.57 -2.38 25.86
C HIS A 78 19.46 -3.44 26.51
N ALA A 79 20.23 -4.21 25.73
CA ALA A 79 21.10 -5.28 26.24
C ALA A 79 22.24 -4.78 27.17
N ASN A 80 22.63 -3.52 27.04
CA ASN A 80 23.64 -2.86 27.88
C ASN A 80 23.02 -1.96 28.97
N SER A 81 21.71 -2.07 29.21
CA SER A 81 20.98 -1.26 30.21
C SER A 81 20.70 -2.01 31.51
N ALA A 82 20.23 -1.27 32.52
CA ALA A 82 19.66 -1.86 33.74
C ALA A 82 18.43 -2.74 33.49
N ARG A 83 17.76 -2.58 32.33
CA ARG A 83 16.52 -3.29 31.94
C ARG A 83 16.74 -4.46 30.99
N LYS A 84 17.99 -4.88 30.78
CA LYS A 84 18.41 -5.97 29.87
C LYS A 84 17.72 -7.33 30.09
N ASP A 85 17.21 -7.56 31.31
CA ASP A 85 16.54 -8.79 31.72
C ASP A 85 15.00 -8.67 31.63
N GLY A 86 14.47 -7.49 31.30
CA GLY A 86 13.06 -7.22 31.04
C GLY A 86 12.68 -7.36 29.54
N PRO A 87 11.40 -7.17 29.18
CA PRO A 87 10.96 -7.30 27.79
C PRO A 87 11.56 -6.21 26.88
N PHE A 88 11.90 -6.59 25.64
CA PHE A 88 12.16 -5.65 24.55
C PHE A 88 11.11 -5.84 23.45
N LEU A 89 10.23 -4.85 23.29
CA LEU A 89 9.20 -4.83 22.26
C LEU A 89 9.54 -3.78 21.21
N ALA A 90 9.31 -4.09 19.94
CA ALA A 90 9.56 -3.20 18.82
C ALA A 90 8.31 -3.09 17.96
N VAL A 91 7.90 -1.85 17.72
CA VAL A 91 6.65 -1.47 17.05
C VAL A 91 7.01 -0.45 15.98
N ASN A 92 6.60 -0.69 14.74
CA ASN A 92 6.74 0.26 13.64
C ASN A 92 5.46 1.09 13.56
N CYS A 93 5.56 2.42 13.66
CA CYS A 93 4.40 3.31 13.69
C CYS A 93 3.68 3.45 12.34
N GLY A 94 4.39 3.34 11.21
CA GLY A 94 3.83 3.39 9.86
C GLY A 94 3.09 2.11 9.42
N ALA A 95 3.21 1.01 10.16
CA ALA A 95 2.59 -0.28 9.83
C ALA A 95 1.10 -0.39 10.19
N PHE A 96 0.52 0.59 10.90
CA PHE A 96 -0.86 0.57 11.37
C PHE A 96 -1.74 1.61 10.66
N SER A 97 -3.04 1.33 10.54
CA SER A 97 -4.00 2.39 10.20
C SER A 97 -4.18 3.35 11.38
N GLU A 98 -4.51 4.62 11.09
CA GLU A 98 -4.77 5.65 12.11
C GLU A 98 -5.87 5.26 13.11
N THR A 99 -6.80 4.41 12.69
CA THR A 99 -7.87 3.85 13.55
C THR A 99 -7.41 2.73 14.48
N LEU A 100 -6.35 2.00 14.14
CA LEU A 100 -5.88 0.84 14.92
C LEU A 100 -4.66 1.16 15.79
N VAL A 101 -3.81 2.11 15.38
CA VAL A 101 -2.59 2.49 16.11
C VAL A 101 -2.86 2.87 17.58
N GLU A 102 -4.02 3.47 17.88
CA GLU A 102 -4.40 3.78 19.27
C GLU A 102 -4.66 2.52 20.11
N ALA A 103 -5.49 1.61 19.59
CA ALA A 103 -5.87 0.38 20.27
C ALA A 103 -4.67 -0.56 20.45
N GLU A 104 -3.74 -0.56 19.48
CA GLU A 104 -2.47 -1.29 19.53
C GLU A 104 -1.51 -0.71 20.57
N LEU A 105 -1.23 0.60 20.55
CA LEU A 105 -0.26 1.19 21.47
C LEU A 105 -0.75 1.18 22.93
N PHE A 106 -2.01 1.58 23.16
CA PHE A 106 -2.54 1.82 24.51
C PHE A 106 -3.47 0.72 25.04
N GLY A 107 -3.89 -0.22 24.18
CA GLY A 107 -4.84 -1.27 24.53
C GLY A 107 -6.28 -0.77 24.52
N HIS A 108 -7.25 -1.69 24.52
CA HIS A 108 -8.67 -1.36 24.48
C HIS A 108 -9.47 -2.22 25.45
N GLU A 109 -10.57 -1.67 25.96
CA GLU A 109 -11.57 -2.47 26.68
C GLU A 109 -12.65 -2.99 25.72
N LYS A 110 -13.32 -4.09 26.10
CA LYS A 110 -14.43 -4.67 25.32
C LYS A 110 -15.50 -3.61 25.04
N GLY A 111 -15.90 -3.49 23.78
CA GLY A 111 -16.90 -2.53 23.31
C GLY A 111 -16.39 -1.12 23.06
N ALA A 112 -15.07 -0.88 23.10
CA ALA A 112 -14.47 0.43 22.81
C ALA A 112 -14.68 0.93 21.37
N PHE A 113 -14.85 0.01 20.40
CA PHE A 113 -15.13 0.30 19.00
C PHE A 113 -15.81 -0.91 18.31
N THR A 114 -16.30 -0.73 17.09
CA THR A 114 -16.91 -1.79 16.27
C THR A 114 -15.88 -2.88 15.94
N GLY A 115 -16.02 -4.05 16.57
CA GLY A 115 -15.07 -5.17 16.47
C GLY A 115 -14.30 -5.47 17.77
N ALA A 116 -14.35 -4.60 18.78
CA ALA A 116 -13.75 -4.81 20.11
C ALA A 116 -14.50 -5.86 20.96
N ALA A 117 -14.55 -7.11 20.49
CA ALA A 117 -15.31 -8.21 21.11
C ALA A 117 -14.74 -8.66 22.48
N ARG A 118 -13.45 -8.38 22.73
CA ARG A 118 -12.70 -8.64 23.96
C ARG A 118 -11.87 -7.41 24.34
N SER A 119 -11.38 -7.35 25.57
CA SER A 119 -10.37 -6.35 25.97
C SER A 119 -8.97 -6.87 25.63
N GLU A 120 -8.07 -6.00 25.18
CA GLU A 120 -6.67 -6.33 24.86
C GLU A 120 -5.68 -5.33 25.46
N THR A 121 -4.51 -5.82 25.85
CA THR A 121 -3.38 -5.03 26.37
C THR A 121 -2.60 -4.38 25.23
N GLY A 122 -2.31 -3.09 25.34
CA GLY A 122 -1.46 -2.40 24.35
C GLY A 122 0.03 -2.63 24.54
N TRP A 123 0.81 -2.25 23.53
CA TRP A 123 2.28 -2.37 23.53
C TRP A 123 2.97 -1.67 24.71
N PHE A 124 2.42 -0.57 25.23
CA PHE A 124 2.92 0.08 26.44
C PHE A 124 2.71 -0.74 27.72
N GLU A 125 1.56 -1.42 27.87
CA GLU A 125 1.32 -2.34 28.99
C GLU A 125 2.20 -3.59 28.87
N ALA A 126 2.37 -4.13 27.66
CA ALA A 126 3.19 -5.30 27.41
C ALA A 126 4.70 -5.06 27.59
N ALA A 127 5.19 -3.82 27.42
CA ALA A 127 6.58 -3.44 27.61
C ALA A 127 6.96 -3.10 29.08
N HIS A 128 6.02 -3.22 30.02
CA HIS A 128 6.21 -2.84 31.43
C HIS A 128 7.42 -3.56 32.06
N GLY A 129 8.24 -2.80 32.81
CA GLY A 129 9.52 -3.26 33.37
C GLY A 129 10.67 -3.31 32.36
N GLY A 130 10.40 -3.07 31.07
CA GLY A 130 11.35 -3.27 29.97
C GLY A 130 11.56 -2.04 29.09
N THR A 131 11.67 -2.28 27.78
CA THR A 131 11.97 -1.27 26.76
C THR A 131 11.04 -1.40 25.57
N LEU A 132 10.46 -0.28 25.14
CA LEU A 132 9.66 -0.18 23.93
C LEU A 132 10.42 0.64 22.87
N LEU A 133 10.64 0.04 21.70
CA LEU A 133 11.09 0.73 20.50
C LEU A 133 9.87 1.15 19.66
N LEU A 134 9.75 2.45 19.37
CA LEU A 134 8.87 3.00 18.34
C LEU A 134 9.72 3.37 17.12
N ASP A 135 9.73 2.52 16.09
CA ASP A 135 10.39 2.81 14.81
C ASP A 135 9.45 3.57 13.87
N GLU A 136 10.03 4.40 13.00
CA GLU A 136 9.32 5.33 12.12
C GLU A 136 8.38 6.29 12.89
N ILE A 137 8.86 6.82 14.03
CA ILE A 137 8.09 7.73 14.90
C ILE A 137 7.62 9.03 14.22
N GLY A 138 8.27 9.41 13.10
CA GLY A 138 7.88 10.57 12.29
C GLY A 138 6.50 10.42 11.62
N ASP A 139 6.06 9.18 11.39
CA ASP A 139 4.79 8.86 10.72
C ASP A 139 3.62 8.72 11.71
N LEU A 140 3.85 9.00 13.01
CA LEU A 140 2.84 8.89 14.04
C LEU A 140 1.76 9.99 13.90
N PRO A 141 0.45 9.65 13.79
CA PRO A 141 -0.61 10.64 13.58
C PRO A 141 -0.70 11.70 14.70
N PRO A 142 -1.08 12.96 14.41
CA PRO A 142 -1.11 14.04 15.41
C PRO A 142 -1.92 13.74 16.69
N PRO A 143 -3.08 13.04 16.67
CA PRO A 143 -3.77 12.65 17.89
C PRO A 143 -2.95 11.70 18.77
N MET A 144 -2.17 10.81 18.16
CA MET A 144 -1.31 9.86 18.87
C MET A 144 -0.08 10.54 19.46
N GLN A 145 0.47 11.57 18.79
CA GLN A 145 1.54 12.39 19.36
C GLN A 145 1.14 13.04 20.70
N VAL A 146 -0.12 13.48 20.84
CA VAL A 146 -0.64 14.03 22.11
C VAL A 146 -0.76 12.95 23.19
N LYS A 147 -1.21 11.74 22.85
CA LYS A 147 -1.31 10.63 23.82
C LYS A 147 0.07 10.15 24.25
N LEU A 148 0.99 9.93 23.31
CA LEU A 148 2.39 9.59 23.59
C LEU A 148 3.07 10.65 24.47
N LEU A 149 2.81 11.93 24.22
CA LEU A 149 3.31 13.02 25.05
C LEU A 149 2.86 12.84 26.51
N ARG A 150 1.57 12.56 26.77
CA ARG A 150 1.05 12.31 28.13
C ARG A 150 1.72 11.12 28.80
N VAL A 151 1.85 10.00 28.10
CA VAL A 151 2.56 8.80 28.62
C VAL A 151 3.99 9.13 29.06
N LEU A 152 4.68 10.00 28.32
CA LEU A 152 6.04 10.50 28.66
C LEU A 152 6.08 11.56 29.78
N GLN A 153 4.96 12.12 30.22
CA GLN A 153 4.91 13.03 31.39
C GLN A 153 4.38 12.34 32.64
N GLU A 154 3.24 11.65 32.49
CA GLU A 154 2.43 11.11 33.58
C GLU A 154 2.93 9.71 33.99
N ARG A 155 3.65 8.99 33.11
CA ARG A 155 4.01 7.57 33.28
C ARG A 155 2.78 6.66 33.50
N GLU A 156 1.66 7.05 32.92
CA GLU A 156 0.41 6.30 32.94
C GLU A 156 -0.14 6.14 31.52
N ILE A 157 -0.92 5.08 31.29
CA ILE A 157 -1.74 4.93 30.07
C ILE A 157 -3.21 4.75 30.41
N VAL A 158 -4.07 5.11 29.47
CA VAL A 158 -5.53 4.86 29.52
C VAL A 158 -5.90 4.09 28.26
N ARG A 159 -6.50 2.90 28.43
CA ARG A 159 -6.99 2.08 27.32
C ARG A 159 -8.15 2.75 26.60
N VAL A 160 -8.31 2.51 25.30
CA VAL A 160 -9.47 2.95 24.52
C VAL A 160 -10.76 2.40 25.17
N GLY A 161 -11.77 3.26 25.32
CA GLY A 161 -13.02 2.95 26.04
C GLY A 161 -12.93 2.94 27.56
N SER A 162 -11.74 3.14 28.15
CA SER A 162 -11.54 3.23 29.60
C SER A 162 -11.38 4.67 30.09
N ARG A 163 -11.61 4.88 31.38
CA ARG A 163 -11.21 6.10 32.12
C ARG A 163 -10.19 5.81 33.23
N LYS A 164 -9.79 4.54 33.39
CA LYS A 164 -8.85 4.12 34.43
C LYS A 164 -7.42 4.27 33.92
N ALA A 165 -6.69 5.21 34.50
CA ALA A 165 -5.26 5.30 34.34
C ALA A 165 -4.55 4.07 34.93
N ARG A 166 -3.47 3.65 34.27
CA ARG A 166 -2.65 2.51 34.64
C ARG A 166 -1.19 2.94 34.65
N PRO A 167 -0.47 2.91 35.78
CA PRO A 167 0.94 3.28 35.82
C PRO A 167 1.78 2.29 35.01
N ILE A 168 2.72 2.83 34.24
CA ILE A 168 3.67 2.06 33.44
C ILE A 168 5.10 2.48 33.75
N ASP A 169 5.99 1.50 33.84
CA ASP A 169 7.43 1.72 33.90
C ASP A 169 8.07 1.16 32.63
N VAL A 170 8.30 2.02 31.65
CA VAL A 170 8.81 1.64 30.32
C VAL A 170 9.90 2.62 29.91
N ARG A 171 11.06 2.10 29.53
CA ARG A 171 12.06 2.90 28.81
C ARG A 171 11.66 3.01 27.35
N LEU A 172 11.54 4.24 26.84
CA LEU A 172 11.21 4.48 25.44
C LEU A 172 12.49 4.68 24.61
N ILE A 173 12.55 4.01 23.46
CA ILE A 173 13.48 4.33 22.38
C ILE A 173 12.62 4.68 21.17
N ALA A 174 12.89 5.81 20.53
CA ALA A 174 12.23 6.22 19.29
C ALA A 174 13.24 6.19 18.15
N ALA A 175 12.82 5.82 16.94
CA ALA A 175 13.69 5.75 15.77
C ALA A 175 13.02 6.39 14.54
N THR A 176 13.82 7.08 13.71
CA THR A 176 13.33 7.80 12.53
C THR A 176 14.41 7.93 11.45
N ASN A 177 13.97 8.06 10.19
CA ASN A 177 14.76 8.55 9.04
C ASN A 177 14.37 9.99 8.63
N VAL A 178 13.23 10.51 9.11
CA VAL A 178 12.73 11.87 8.82
C VAL A 178 13.40 12.90 9.74
N ASN A 179 13.71 14.07 9.19
CA ASN A 179 14.13 15.23 9.98
C ASN A 179 12.94 15.77 10.80
N LEU A 180 12.90 15.45 12.09
CA LEU A 180 11.83 15.88 13.01
C LEU A 180 11.82 17.40 13.25
N GLU A 181 12.94 18.10 13.13
CA GLU A 181 12.97 19.57 13.27
C GLU A 181 12.24 20.24 12.11
N ALA A 182 12.44 19.73 10.89
CA ALA A 182 11.69 20.14 9.70
C ALA A 182 10.20 19.78 9.82
N ALA A 183 9.85 18.60 10.35
CA ALA A 183 8.47 18.21 10.60
C ALA A 183 7.78 19.08 11.68
N VAL A 184 8.53 19.54 12.69
CA VAL A 184 8.07 20.54 13.66
C VAL A 184 7.83 21.90 13.01
N ALA A 185 8.71 22.35 12.12
CA ALA A 185 8.50 23.59 11.36
C ALA A 185 7.27 23.50 10.44
N ALA A 186 7.04 22.34 9.81
CA ALA A 186 5.88 22.04 8.98
C ALA A 186 4.57 21.79 9.77
N LYS A 187 4.61 21.83 11.11
CA LYS A 187 3.49 21.51 12.03
C LYS A 187 2.94 20.08 11.92
N SER A 188 3.60 19.17 11.19
CA SER A 188 3.23 17.75 11.14
C SER A 188 3.71 16.97 12.36
N PHE A 189 4.74 17.46 13.06
CA PHE A 189 5.21 16.90 14.33
C PHE A 189 5.15 17.93 15.46
N ARG A 190 4.76 17.52 16.67
CA ARG A 190 4.65 18.45 17.80
C ARG A 190 6.01 18.78 18.43
N LYS A 191 6.27 20.08 18.61
CA LYS A 191 7.47 20.62 19.25
C LYS A 191 7.68 20.13 20.70
N ASP A 192 6.60 19.97 21.47
CA ASP A 192 6.66 19.50 22.86
C ASP A 192 7.05 18.01 22.96
N LEU A 193 6.53 17.18 22.07
CA LEU A 193 6.90 15.76 21.96
C LEU A 193 8.37 15.60 21.50
N PHE A 194 8.80 16.38 20.51
CA PHE A 194 10.18 16.34 20.01
C PHE A 194 11.21 16.49 21.14
N TYR A 195 11.08 17.52 22.00
CA TYR A 195 12.02 17.71 23.11
C TYR A 195 11.93 16.63 24.20
N ARG A 196 10.80 15.91 24.35
CA ARG A 196 10.70 14.76 25.27
C ARG A 196 11.27 13.46 24.69
N LEU A 197 11.37 13.35 23.37
CA LEU A 197 12.03 12.24 22.69
C LEU A 197 13.54 12.47 22.57
N ALA A 198 13.96 13.68 22.20
CA ALA A 198 15.35 14.07 21.96
C ALA A 198 16.15 14.37 23.25
N ILE A 199 15.96 13.58 24.31
CA ILE A 199 16.72 13.69 25.56
C ILE A 199 18.14 13.16 25.38
N ALA A 200 18.28 11.99 24.74
CA ALA A 200 19.54 11.44 24.27
C ALA A 200 19.42 11.12 22.78
N THR A 201 20.09 11.89 21.93
CA THR A 201 20.04 11.71 20.47
C THR A 201 21.23 10.88 19.98
N VAL A 202 20.95 9.86 19.17
CA VAL A 202 21.93 8.95 18.57
C VAL A 202 21.83 9.05 17.05
N ASN A 203 22.84 9.65 16.42
CA ASN A 203 22.90 9.76 14.96
C ASN A 203 23.70 8.57 14.38
N ILE A 204 23.04 7.73 13.58
CA ILE A 204 23.70 6.63 12.87
C ILE A 204 24.13 7.11 11.49
N ALA A 205 25.44 7.17 11.27
CA ALA A 205 26.01 7.53 9.97
C ALA A 205 25.62 6.49 8.88
N PRO A 206 25.37 6.94 7.64
CA PRO A 206 25.15 6.03 6.53
C PRO A 206 26.43 5.27 6.18
N LEU A 207 26.29 4.09 5.57
CA LEU A 207 27.39 3.15 5.34
C LEU A 207 28.54 3.78 4.51
N ARG A 208 28.22 4.64 3.54
CA ARG A 208 29.19 5.43 2.75
C ARG A 208 30.11 6.34 3.57
N ALA A 209 29.69 6.74 4.78
CA ALA A 209 30.45 7.58 5.71
C ALA A 209 31.20 6.78 6.79
N ARG A 210 31.11 5.44 6.76
CA ARG A 210 31.80 4.52 7.68
C ARG A 210 32.34 3.30 6.93
N ARG A 211 33.15 3.57 5.91
CA ARG A 211 33.64 2.57 4.95
C ARG A 211 34.46 1.44 5.60
N GLY A 212 35.10 1.70 6.74
CA GLY A 212 35.82 0.67 7.51
C GLY A 212 34.93 -0.49 7.97
N ASP A 213 33.62 -0.28 8.13
CA ASP A 213 32.68 -1.34 8.50
C ASP A 213 32.32 -2.28 7.32
N ILE A 214 32.57 -1.89 6.07
CA ILE A 214 32.11 -2.63 4.88
C ILE A 214 32.77 -4.00 4.79
N GLU A 215 34.10 -4.10 4.96
CA GLU A 215 34.79 -5.39 4.88
C GLU A 215 34.35 -6.37 6.00
N PRO A 216 34.32 -6.00 7.30
CA PRO A 216 33.92 -6.94 8.33
C PRO A 216 32.43 -7.30 8.26
N LEU A 217 31.54 -6.36 7.87
CA LEU A 217 30.14 -6.67 7.56
C LEU A 217 30.04 -7.66 6.40
N ALA A 218 30.81 -7.45 5.33
CA ALA A 218 30.75 -8.32 4.18
C ALA A 218 31.22 -9.73 4.50
N ASN A 219 32.38 -9.85 5.15
CA ASN A 219 32.90 -11.11 5.67
C ASN A 219 31.95 -11.78 6.69
N TYR A 220 31.16 -11.02 7.45
CA TYR A 220 30.11 -11.57 8.31
C TYR A 220 28.96 -12.18 7.49
N PHE A 221 28.37 -11.42 6.57
CA PHE A 221 27.24 -11.90 5.75
C PHE A 221 27.65 -13.09 4.88
N LEU A 222 28.86 -13.09 4.34
CA LEU A 222 29.38 -14.20 3.54
C LEU A 222 29.55 -15.48 4.35
N ARG A 223 30.02 -15.40 5.60
CA ARG A 223 30.09 -16.55 6.52
C ARG A 223 28.70 -17.02 6.94
N LEU A 224 27.81 -16.10 7.32
CA LEU A 224 26.43 -16.39 7.73
C LEU A 224 25.65 -17.13 6.63
N TYR A 225 25.82 -16.70 5.38
CA TYR A 225 25.06 -17.23 4.26
C TYR A 225 25.75 -18.38 3.53
N GLY A 226 27.08 -18.41 3.46
CA GLY A 226 27.83 -19.59 3.01
C GLY A 226 27.53 -20.82 3.88
N ALA A 227 27.49 -20.66 5.21
CA ALA A 227 27.11 -21.73 6.14
C ALA A 227 25.67 -22.22 5.93
N LYS A 228 24.69 -21.31 5.76
CA LYS A 228 23.29 -21.67 5.47
C LYS A 228 23.10 -22.36 4.11
N LEU A 229 24.00 -22.13 3.15
CA LEU A 229 24.01 -22.77 1.84
C LEU A 229 24.89 -24.03 1.77
N GLY A 230 25.52 -24.45 2.89
CA GLY A 230 26.38 -25.64 2.95
C GLY A 230 27.68 -25.52 2.13
N ARG A 231 28.16 -24.30 1.88
CA ARG A 231 29.30 -24.03 1.00
C ARG A 231 30.63 -23.87 1.77
N PRO A 232 31.78 -24.18 1.15
CA PRO A 232 33.09 -23.80 1.69
C PRO A 232 33.16 -22.28 1.91
N MET A 233 33.94 -21.85 2.91
CA MET A 233 33.96 -20.46 3.37
C MET A 233 34.22 -19.47 2.22
N PRO A 234 33.24 -18.64 1.84
CA PRO A 234 33.40 -17.73 0.71
C PRO A 234 34.39 -16.62 1.03
N VAL A 235 35.23 -16.27 0.06
CA VAL A 235 36.28 -15.24 0.19
C VAL A 235 36.06 -14.16 -0.88
N LEU A 236 36.04 -12.89 -0.47
CA LEU A 236 36.04 -11.77 -1.41
C LEU A 236 37.38 -11.67 -2.14
N ALA A 237 37.32 -11.49 -3.45
CA ALA A 237 38.47 -11.04 -4.20
C ALA A 237 38.74 -9.55 -3.89
N PRO A 238 40.00 -9.07 -3.96
CA PRO A 238 40.32 -7.66 -3.75
C PRO A 238 39.54 -6.71 -4.67
N GLU A 239 39.25 -7.15 -5.90
CA GLU A 239 38.52 -6.40 -6.92
C GLU A 239 37.05 -6.21 -6.50
N ALA A 240 36.41 -7.27 -5.98
CA ALA A 240 35.07 -7.22 -5.43
C ALA A 240 34.99 -6.36 -4.16
N LEU A 241 35.99 -6.45 -3.27
CA LEU A 241 36.05 -5.60 -2.08
C LEU A 241 36.24 -4.12 -2.44
N ALA A 242 37.04 -3.81 -3.45
CA ALA A 242 37.20 -2.44 -3.96
C ALA A 242 35.86 -1.88 -4.47
N LYS A 243 35.11 -2.65 -5.28
CA LYS A 243 33.75 -2.29 -5.73
C LYS A 243 32.81 -2.03 -4.54
N LEU A 244 32.76 -2.95 -3.56
CA LEU A 244 31.93 -2.79 -2.36
C LEU A 244 32.30 -1.54 -1.54
N THR A 245 33.57 -1.16 -1.51
CA THR A 245 34.07 -0.02 -0.72
C THR A 245 33.86 1.33 -1.43
N ALA A 246 33.82 1.33 -2.76
CA ALA A 246 33.59 2.54 -3.56
C ALA A 246 32.13 2.99 -3.55
N TYR A 247 31.19 2.02 -3.62
CA TYR A 247 29.77 2.28 -3.82
C TYR A 247 29.09 3.08 -2.68
N HIS A 248 28.07 3.87 -3.02
CA HIS A 248 27.40 4.80 -2.10
C HIS A 248 26.35 4.18 -1.16
N TRP A 249 25.93 2.93 -1.38
CA TRP A 249 25.01 2.20 -0.49
C TRP A 249 23.74 2.98 -0.07
N PRO A 250 22.89 3.43 -1.02
CA PRO A 250 21.63 4.13 -0.70
C PRO A 250 20.69 3.34 0.22
N GLY A 251 20.67 2.00 0.13
CA GLY A 251 19.94 1.11 1.05
C GLY A 251 20.77 0.62 2.25
N ASN A 252 21.96 1.21 2.46
CA ASN A 252 22.84 1.00 3.61
C ASN A 252 23.15 -0.50 3.86
N ILE A 253 23.16 -0.95 5.13
CA ILE A 253 23.54 -2.33 5.50
C ILE A 253 22.56 -3.36 4.92
N ARG A 254 21.28 -3.00 4.78
CA ARG A 254 20.25 -3.88 4.17
C ARG A 254 20.52 -4.14 2.68
N GLU A 255 21.08 -3.16 1.98
CA GLU A 255 21.50 -3.33 0.59
C GLU A 255 22.80 -4.15 0.49
N LEU A 256 23.82 -3.83 1.29
CA LEU A 256 25.06 -4.61 1.37
C LEU A 256 24.77 -6.08 1.66
N GLU A 257 23.89 -6.35 2.63
CA GLU A 257 23.42 -7.68 2.96
C GLU A 257 22.85 -8.37 1.72
N ASN A 258 21.90 -7.75 1.01
CA ASN A 258 21.25 -8.30 -0.17
C ASN A 258 22.20 -8.52 -1.37
N VAL A 259 23.15 -7.62 -1.60
CA VAL A 259 24.12 -7.75 -2.71
C VAL A 259 25.05 -8.95 -2.50
N LEU A 260 25.61 -9.12 -1.29
CA LEU A 260 26.48 -10.25 -0.96
C LEU A 260 25.72 -11.59 -0.92
N HIS A 261 24.50 -11.52 -0.42
CA HIS A 261 23.52 -12.59 -0.39
C HIS A 261 23.18 -13.11 -1.79
N ASN A 262 23.05 -12.21 -2.78
CA ASN A 262 22.84 -12.54 -4.19
C ASN A 262 24.13 -13.03 -4.86
N ALA A 263 25.27 -12.38 -4.61
CA ALA A 263 26.59 -12.82 -5.10
C ALA A 263 26.85 -14.29 -4.74
N LEU A 264 26.51 -14.71 -3.51
CA LEU A 264 26.61 -16.10 -3.07
C LEU A 264 25.67 -17.10 -3.78
N LEU A 265 24.61 -16.64 -4.42
CA LEU A 265 23.70 -17.51 -5.15
C LEU A 265 24.15 -17.68 -6.60
N LEU A 266 24.53 -16.56 -7.23
CA LEU A 266 25.00 -16.48 -8.62
C LEU A 266 26.38 -17.13 -8.83
N THR A 267 27.33 -16.86 -7.94
CA THR A 267 28.69 -17.43 -8.02
C THR A 267 28.66 -18.87 -7.51
N GLN A 268 29.20 -19.85 -8.26
CA GLN A 268 29.37 -21.24 -7.77
C GLN A 268 30.73 -21.47 -7.07
N GLU A 269 31.69 -20.60 -7.30
CA GLU A 269 33.05 -20.67 -6.76
C GLU A 269 33.14 -20.20 -5.30
N ALA A 270 34.21 -20.62 -4.61
CA ALA A 270 34.51 -20.14 -3.26
C ALA A 270 35.09 -18.71 -3.23
N ARG A 271 35.58 -18.20 -4.36
CA ARG A 271 36.09 -16.83 -4.51
C ARG A 271 35.03 -15.98 -5.22
N ILE A 272 34.63 -14.88 -4.59
CA ILE A 272 33.69 -13.91 -5.16
C ILE A 272 34.52 -12.81 -5.82
N SER A 273 34.73 -12.95 -7.14
CA SER A 273 35.47 -11.99 -7.98
C SER A 273 34.63 -10.82 -8.46
N ASP A 274 33.31 -11.02 -8.57
CA ASP A 274 32.37 -9.98 -8.95
C ASP A 274 31.19 -9.93 -7.97
N VAL A 275 30.64 -8.73 -7.79
CA VAL A 275 29.48 -8.47 -6.95
C VAL A 275 28.43 -7.76 -7.79
N PRO A 276 27.17 -8.22 -7.80
CA PRO A 276 26.09 -7.63 -8.60
C PRO A 276 25.60 -6.33 -7.94
N ILE A 277 26.49 -5.35 -7.81
CA ILE A 277 26.15 -3.96 -7.55
C ILE A 277 25.58 -3.43 -8.86
N VAL A 278 24.26 -3.34 -8.94
CA VAL A 278 23.65 -2.45 -9.93
C VAL A 278 24.03 -1.04 -9.48
N GLU A 279 24.68 -0.26 -10.36
CA GLU A 279 24.99 1.14 -10.10
C GLU A 279 23.69 1.98 -10.08
N ALA A 280 22.94 1.85 -8.98
CA ALA A 280 21.81 2.70 -8.68
C ALA A 280 22.34 4.08 -8.31
N PHE A 281 22.55 4.90 -9.36
CA PHE A 281 22.71 6.35 -9.27
C PHE A 281 23.69 6.81 -8.18
N ASP A 282 24.99 6.62 -8.43
CA ASP A 282 25.99 7.51 -7.83
C ASP A 282 25.66 8.93 -8.29
N ALA A 283 25.00 9.69 -7.42
CA ALA A 283 24.75 11.10 -7.61
C ALA A 283 25.94 11.89 -7.03
N PRO A 284 26.69 12.64 -7.84
CA PRO A 284 27.51 13.73 -7.34
C PRO A 284 26.62 14.70 -6.54
N HIS A 285 27.18 15.34 -5.53
CA HIS A 285 26.49 16.47 -4.92
C HIS A 285 26.37 17.61 -5.94
N ALA A 286 25.12 18.05 -6.13
CA ALA A 286 24.66 19.20 -6.91
C ALA A 286 24.68 19.07 -8.45
N GLU A 287 23.48 19.31 -8.99
CA GLU A 287 23.12 19.67 -10.38
C GLU A 287 22.95 18.55 -11.44
N GLU A 288 21.85 18.72 -12.19
CA GLU A 288 21.30 17.97 -13.34
C GLU A 288 20.76 16.54 -13.15
N VAL A 289 19.44 16.40 -13.31
CA VAL A 289 18.65 15.16 -13.24
C VAL A 289 18.58 14.51 -14.62
N ALA A 290 19.13 13.29 -14.76
CA ALA A 290 18.93 12.42 -15.92
C ALA A 290 18.31 11.08 -15.47
N ASP A 291 17.07 10.84 -15.91
CA ASP A 291 16.14 9.82 -15.42
C ASP A 291 16.61 8.35 -15.61
N PHE A 292 16.12 7.45 -14.76
CA PHE A 292 16.25 5.99 -14.92
C PHE A 292 15.62 5.53 -16.23
N GLU A 293 14.49 6.12 -16.64
CA GLU A 293 13.91 5.87 -17.95
C GLU A 293 14.89 6.19 -19.08
N THR A 294 15.66 7.29 -19.00
CA THR A 294 16.62 7.69 -20.04
C THR A 294 17.72 6.64 -20.22
N ARG A 295 18.22 6.05 -19.13
CA ARG A 295 19.25 4.98 -19.22
C ARG A 295 18.67 3.67 -19.73
N LEU A 296 17.50 3.27 -19.25
CA LEU A 296 16.83 2.05 -19.71
C LEU A 296 16.44 2.16 -21.20
N ARG A 297 15.94 3.32 -21.61
CA ARG A 297 15.65 3.67 -23.00
C ARG A 297 16.88 3.53 -23.88
N SER A 298 18.00 4.15 -23.53
CA SER A 298 19.25 4.08 -24.32
C SER A 298 19.77 2.65 -24.51
N LEU A 299 19.67 1.80 -23.48
CA LEU A 299 20.04 0.39 -23.56
C LEU A 299 19.10 -0.41 -24.48
N LEU A 300 17.80 -0.19 -24.38
CA LEU A 300 16.81 -0.85 -25.23
C LEU A 300 16.89 -0.39 -26.69
N GLU A 301 17.07 0.91 -26.93
CA GLU A 301 17.29 1.49 -28.26
C GLU A 301 18.55 0.89 -28.92
N THR A 302 19.64 0.75 -28.17
CA THR A 302 20.87 0.11 -28.66
C THR A 302 20.64 -1.37 -29.02
N ALA A 303 19.96 -2.14 -28.15
CA ALA A 303 19.68 -3.55 -28.41
C ALA A 303 18.72 -3.77 -29.60
N ILE A 304 17.73 -2.89 -29.78
CA ILE A 304 16.80 -2.91 -30.92
C ILE A 304 17.53 -2.53 -32.20
N ALA A 305 18.38 -1.50 -32.19
CA ALA A 305 19.18 -1.09 -33.34
C ALA A 305 20.19 -2.18 -33.78
N GLN A 306 20.67 -3.00 -32.84
CA GLN A 306 21.52 -4.17 -33.12
C GLN A 306 20.73 -5.40 -33.60
N GLY A 307 19.39 -5.33 -33.66
CA GLY A 307 18.54 -6.41 -34.18
C GLY A 307 18.41 -7.63 -33.26
N GLU A 308 18.58 -7.45 -31.94
CA GLU A 308 18.59 -8.55 -30.98
C GLU A 308 17.26 -9.31 -30.91
N LYS A 309 17.31 -10.62 -31.14
CA LYS A 309 16.12 -11.48 -31.20
C LYS A 309 15.67 -11.91 -29.81
N ASN A 310 14.35 -12.10 -29.67
CA ASN A 310 13.68 -12.48 -28.42
C ASN A 310 14.00 -11.53 -27.24
N LEU A 311 14.18 -10.23 -27.53
CA LEU A 311 14.59 -9.23 -26.55
C LEU A 311 13.65 -9.18 -25.34
N PHE A 312 12.34 -9.27 -25.54
CA PHE A 312 11.36 -9.34 -24.44
C PHE A 312 11.64 -10.54 -23.51
N ASP A 313 11.74 -11.76 -24.05
CA ASP A 313 11.99 -12.96 -23.24
C ASP A 313 13.37 -12.91 -22.57
N ARG A 314 14.40 -12.37 -23.24
CA ARG A 314 15.74 -12.17 -22.65
C ARG A 314 15.73 -11.15 -21.51
N VAL A 315 15.10 -9.99 -21.70
CA VAL A 315 14.98 -8.95 -20.67
C VAL A 315 14.12 -9.45 -19.51
N THR A 316 12.95 -10.06 -19.77
CA THR A 316 12.09 -10.63 -18.73
C THR A 316 12.79 -11.79 -18.00
N ARG A 317 13.51 -12.67 -18.69
CA ARG A 317 14.26 -13.77 -18.06
C ARG A 317 15.40 -13.26 -17.21
N SER A 318 16.17 -12.26 -17.67
CA SER A 318 17.21 -11.62 -16.88
C SER A 318 16.62 -10.87 -15.68
N LEU A 319 15.53 -10.13 -15.85
CA LEU A 319 14.84 -9.42 -14.77
C LEU A 319 14.29 -10.39 -13.71
N VAL A 320 13.62 -11.45 -14.15
CA VAL A 320 13.04 -12.47 -13.27
C VAL A 320 14.12 -13.32 -12.62
N SER A 321 15.21 -13.72 -13.30
CA SER A 321 16.31 -14.43 -12.64
C SER A 321 17.01 -13.49 -11.65
N VAL A 322 17.46 -12.30 -12.06
CA VAL A 322 18.15 -11.36 -11.16
C VAL A 322 17.32 -11.06 -9.91
N ALA A 323 16.01 -10.87 -10.02
CA ALA A 323 15.15 -10.69 -8.85
C ALA A 323 14.93 -11.99 -8.04
N LEU A 324 14.86 -13.14 -8.70
CA LEU A 324 14.78 -14.44 -8.02
C LEU A 324 16.04 -14.71 -7.20
N ASP A 325 17.19 -14.40 -7.79
CA ASP A 325 18.53 -14.58 -7.24
C ASP A 325 18.76 -13.56 -6.10
N LEU A 326 18.32 -12.31 -6.26
CA LEU A 326 18.27 -11.28 -5.18
C LEU A 326 17.44 -11.72 -3.95
N GLU A 327 16.48 -12.63 -4.12
CA GLU A 327 15.56 -13.07 -3.07
C GLU A 327 15.66 -14.59 -2.77
N ARG A 328 16.78 -15.27 -3.08
CA ARG A 328 17.05 -16.69 -2.76
C ARG A 328 16.11 -17.73 -3.37
N GLY A 329 15.46 -17.45 -4.50
CA GLY A 329 14.38 -18.31 -4.97
C GLY A 329 13.13 -18.24 -4.10
N ASN A 330 13.02 -17.27 -3.18
CA ASN A 330 11.80 -17.01 -2.43
C ASN A 330 10.78 -16.34 -3.34
N GLN A 331 10.00 -17.18 -4.00
CA GLN A 331 9.00 -16.81 -5.00
C GLN A 331 7.91 -15.83 -4.51
N VAL A 332 7.80 -15.60 -3.20
CA VAL A 332 6.90 -14.59 -2.62
C VAL A 332 7.59 -13.23 -2.65
N HIS A 333 8.76 -13.13 -2.00
CA HIS A 333 9.53 -11.89 -1.94
C HIS A 333 10.03 -11.44 -3.32
N THR A 334 10.45 -12.36 -4.18
CA THR A 334 10.84 -12.05 -5.57
C THR A 334 9.69 -11.37 -6.32
N ALA A 335 8.47 -11.85 -6.10
CA ALA A 335 7.30 -11.32 -6.76
C ALA A 335 6.96 -9.92 -6.20
N GLU A 336 6.91 -9.78 -4.88
CA GLU A 336 6.73 -8.48 -4.19
C GLU A 336 7.76 -7.43 -4.63
N ARG A 337 9.03 -7.82 -4.76
CA ARG A 337 10.13 -6.92 -5.17
C ARG A 337 10.11 -6.55 -6.66
N LEU A 338 9.45 -7.37 -7.49
CA LEU A 338 9.17 -7.06 -8.89
C LEU A 338 7.80 -6.37 -9.10
N GLY A 339 7.03 -6.11 -8.03
CA GLY A 339 5.68 -5.56 -8.15
C GLY A 339 4.68 -6.51 -8.82
N MET A 340 4.91 -7.82 -8.76
CA MET A 340 4.04 -8.86 -9.32
C MET A 340 3.57 -9.85 -8.24
N SER A 341 2.63 -10.73 -8.57
CA SER A 341 2.16 -11.77 -7.66
C SER A 341 3.03 -13.04 -7.71
N ARG A 342 3.08 -13.77 -6.59
CA ARG A 342 3.78 -15.07 -6.47
C ARG A 342 3.41 -16.05 -7.60
N ASN A 343 2.19 -15.98 -8.11
CA ASN A 343 1.71 -16.87 -9.16
C ASN A 343 2.19 -16.45 -10.56
N GLU A 344 2.22 -15.16 -10.88
CA GLU A 344 2.86 -14.67 -12.13
C GLU A 344 4.33 -15.06 -12.17
N LEU A 345 5.06 -14.79 -11.08
CA LEU A 345 6.45 -15.21 -10.96
C LEU A 345 6.60 -16.73 -11.13
N ARG A 346 5.78 -17.54 -10.46
CA ARG A 346 5.82 -19.01 -10.62
C ARG A 346 5.57 -19.47 -12.06
N THR A 347 4.80 -18.73 -12.84
CA THR A 347 4.61 -18.99 -14.27
C THR A 347 5.89 -18.68 -15.05
N HIS A 348 6.53 -17.52 -14.82
CA HIS A 348 7.84 -17.21 -15.42
C HIS A 348 8.89 -18.26 -15.03
N LEU A 349 8.96 -18.68 -13.77
CA LEU A 349 9.88 -19.73 -13.29
C LEU A 349 9.57 -21.11 -13.89
N GLY A 350 8.31 -21.40 -14.18
CA GLY A 350 7.89 -22.60 -14.91
C GLY A 350 8.36 -22.56 -16.37
N HIS A 351 8.18 -21.44 -17.07
CA HIS A 351 8.65 -21.24 -18.44
C HIS A 351 10.18 -21.23 -18.55
N MET A 352 10.87 -20.69 -17.54
CA MET A 352 12.33 -20.72 -17.43
C MET A 352 12.91 -22.11 -17.08
N GLY A 353 12.06 -23.09 -16.73
CA GLY A 353 12.46 -24.45 -16.34
C GLY A 353 12.98 -24.61 -14.91
N VAL A 354 12.83 -23.59 -14.06
CA VAL A 354 13.42 -23.51 -12.71
C VAL A 354 12.64 -24.34 -11.68
N ILE A 355 11.34 -24.63 -11.93
CA ILE A 355 10.52 -25.46 -11.04
C ILE A 355 9.74 -26.54 -11.78
N ALA A 356 9.61 -27.71 -11.15
CA ALA A 356 8.89 -28.84 -11.71
C ALA A 356 7.38 -28.56 -11.84
N PRO A 357 6.74 -28.88 -12.99
CA PRO A 357 5.30 -28.76 -13.16
C PRO A 357 4.54 -29.76 -12.27
N ARG A 358 3.39 -29.32 -11.74
CA ARG A 358 2.69 -29.99 -10.63
C ARG A 358 2.01 -31.29 -11.08
N LYS A 359 2.47 -32.46 -10.58
CA LYS A 359 1.80 -33.76 -10.77
C LYS A 359 0.50 -33.86 -9.95
N LYS A 360 -0.56 -34.43 -10.55
CA LYS A 360 -1.82 -34.83 -9.88
C LYS A 360 -1.79 -36.32 -9.55
N ASN A 361 -2.12 -36.70 -8.31
CA ASN A 361 -2.42 -38.09 -7.96
C ASN A 361 -3.91 -38.41 -8.18
N ARG A 362 -4.19 -39.70 -8.43
CA ARG A 362 -5.48 -40.30 -8.79
C ARG A 362 -5.59 -41.65 -8.04
N PRO A 363 -6.80 -42.14 -7.76
CA PRO A 363 -7.33 -43.26 -8.56
C PRO A 363 -8.79 -42.97 -9.01
N GLU A 364 -9.45 -43.77 -9.85
CA GLU A 364 -9.20 -45.16 -10.21
C GLU A 364 -9.42 -45.46 -11.71
N LYS A 365 -9.06 -46.68 -12.12
CA LYS A 365 -9.21 -47.21 -13.49
C LYS A 365 -10.63 -47.74 -13.72
N ALA A 366 -11.22 -47.38 -14.86
CA ALA A 366 -11.89 -48.34 -15.74
C ALA A 366 -11.97 -47.77 -17.16
N ARG A 367 -11.17 -48.33 -18.09
CA ARG A 367 -11.33 -48.29 -19.57
C ARG A 367 -11.41 -46.88 -20.21
N GLU A 368 -10.39 -46.36 -20.91
CA GLU A 368 -9.89 -46.81 -22.23
C GLU A 368 -11.03 -47.25 -23.16
N GLU A 369 -11.36 -46.61 -24.28
CA GLU A 369 -10.73 -45.47 -25.00
C GLU A 369 -11.63 -44.19 -24.94
N LYS A 370 -11.41 -43.04 -25.62
CA LYS A 370 -10.35 -42.52 -26.53
C LYS A 370 -9.80 -41.19 -25.97
N ARG A 371 -8.68 -40.69 -26.53
CA ARG A 371 -8.05 -39.42 -26.10
C ARG A 371 -8.58 -38.21 -26.87
N ALA A 372 -9.01 -37.19 -26.13
CA ALA A 372 -8.94 -35.77 -26.52
C ALA A 372 -8.19 -35.02 -25.40
N PRO A 373 -7.44 -33.94 -25.68
CA PRO A 373 -6.50 -33.36 -24.72
C PRO A 373 -7.22 -32.67 -23.55
N ALA A 374 -6.67 -32.85 -22.35
CA ALA A 374 -7.24 -32.28 -21.12
C ALA A 374 -7.01 -30.76 -21.05
N ARG A 375 -8.09 -30.00 -20.81
CA ARG A 375 -8.03 -28.54 -20.63
C ARG A 375 -7.14 -28.16 -19.43
N SER A 376 -6.33 -27.12 -19.61
CA SER A 376 -5.61 -26.43 -18.55
C SER A 376 -6.55 -25.87 -17.48
N ALA A 377 -6.03 -25.56 -16.30
CA ALA A 377 -6.76 -24.73 -15.34
C ALA A 377 -6.93 -23.32 -15.95
N PRO A 378 -8.09 -22.66 -15.78
CA PRO A 378 -8.31 -21.36 -16.37
C PRO A 378 -7.40 -20.29 -15.71
N ASN A 379 -6.95 -19.34 -16.53
CA ASN A 379 -6.33 -18.10 -16.12
C ASN A 379 -7.32 -17.27 -15.26
N ILE A 380 -6.81 -16.29 -14.53
CA ILE A 380 -7.62 -15.44 -13.65
C ILE A 380 -7.63 -14.02 -14.23
N VAL A 381 -8.82 -13.39 -14.27
CA VAL A 381 -8.97 -11.94 -14.39
C VAL A 381 -9.51 -11.40 -13.07
N ARG A 382 -8.80 -10.44 -12.49
CA ARG A 382 -9.09 -9.82 -11.20
C ARG A 382 -9.96 -8.58 -11.42
N LEU A 383 -11.18 -8.62 -10.90
CA LEU A 383 -12.19 -7.57 -11.07
C LEU A 383 -12.37 -6.80 -9.77
N GLY A 384 -11.99 -5.53 -9.79
CA GLY A 384 -12.31 -4.59 -8.73
C GLY A 384 -13.69 -4.00 -8.95
N PHE A 385 -14.54 -4.08 -7.93
CA PHE A 385 -15.85 -3.48 -7.95
C PHE A 385 -16.07 -2.72 -6.64
N GLN A 386 -16.78 -1.60 -6.69
CA GLN A 386 -17.29 -0.97 -5.47
C GLN A 386 -18.49 -1.77 -4.97
N LYS A 387 -18.83 -1.67 -3.67
CA LYS A 387 -19.99 -2.36 -3.08
C LYS A 387 -21.25 -2.26 -3.95
N PHE A 388 -21.44 -1.14 -4.65
CA PHE A 388 -22.53 -0.92 -5.59
C PHE A 388 -21.96 -0.57 -6.98
N GLY A 389 -22.64 -1.01 -8.04
CA GLY A 389 -22.31 -0.69 -9.44
C GLY A 389 -22.71 -1.81 -10.41
N THR A 390 -22.53 -1.57 -11.70
CA THR A 390 -22.70 -2.55 -12.79
C THR A 390 -21.87 -3.82 -12.60
N LEU A 391 -20.60 -3.69 -12.18
CA LEU A 391 -19.76 -4.85 -11.81
C LEU A 391 -20.26 -5.59 -10.55
N ALA A 392 -20.90 -4.90 -9.60
CA ALA A 392 -21.50 -5.53 -8.42
C ALA A 392 -22.73 -6.38 -8.82
N ALA A 393 -23.56 -5.85 -9.72
CA ALA A 393 -24.69 -6.58 -10.31
C ALA A 393 -24.21 -7.80 -11.12
N LEU A 394 -23.22 -7.62 -12.00
CA LEU A 394 -22.64 -8.72 -12.79
C LEU A 394 -22.06 -9.83 -11.89
N ARG A 395 -21.39 -9.47 -10.78
CA ARG A 395 -20.93 -10.44 -9.78
C ARG A 395 -22.08 -11.20 -9.13
N ALA A 396 -23.12 -10.49 -8.67
CA ALA A 396 -24.25 -11.08 -7.95
C ALA A 396 -25.05 -12.09 -8.78
N LEU A 397 -25.03 -11.95 -10.11
CA LEU A 397 -25.72 -12.83 -11.05
C LEU A 397 -24.86 -14.00 -11.56
N GLY A 398 -23.54 -13.95 -11.34
CA GLY A 398 -22.64 -15.10 -11.54
C GLY A 398 -22.39 -15.55 -12.99
N SER A 399 -22.95 -14.85 -13.99
CA SER A 399 -22.87 -15.25 -15.42
C SER A 399 -21.49 -15.13 -16.05
N LEU A 400 -20.59 -14.33 -15.48
CA LEU A 400 -19.32 -13.97 -16.11
C LEU A 400 -18.35 -15.16 -16.26
N ASP A 401 -18.28 -16.05 -15.27
CA ASP A 401 -17.37 -17.20 -15.31
C ASP A 401 -17.69 -18.17 -16.47
N GLU A 402 -18.97 -18.31 -16.83
CA GLU A 402 -19.38 -19.15 -17.97
C GLU A 402 -18.93 -18.55 -19.31
N HIS A 403 -18.95 -17.23 -19.42
CA HIS A 403 -18.56 -16.49 -20.63
C HIS A 403 -17.06 -16.27 -20.78
N LEU A 404 -16.30 -16.29 -19.68
CA LEU A 404 -14.84 -16.30 -19.69
C LEU A 404 -14.23 -17.69 -19.97
N ARG A 405 -15.00 -18.75 -19.71
CA ARG A 405 -14.58 -20.15 -19.88
C ARG A 405 -14.08 -20.53 -21.29
N PRO A 406 -14.66 -20.05 -22.42
CA PRO A 406 -14.15 -20.34 -23.77
C PRO A 406 -12.75 -19.78 -24.00
N PHE A 407 -12.45 -18.62 -23.42
CA PHE A 407 -11.12 -18.00 -23.45
C PHE A 407 -10.13 -18.65 -22.47
N GLY A 408 -10.58 -19.62 -21.68
CA GLY A 408 -9.79 -20.23 -20.63
C GLY A 408 -9.55 -19.29 -19.44
N TYR A 409 -10.47 -18.37 -19.15
CA TYR A 409 -10.41 -17.48 -17.99
C TYR A 409 -11.49 -17.80 -16.95
N ARG A 410 -11.29 -17.32 -15.72
CA ARG A 410 -12.26 -17.22 -14.63
C ARG A 410 -12.17 -15.84 -13.98
N ALA A 411 -13.25 -15.35 -13.40
CA ALA A 411 -13.29 -14.12 -12.63
C ALA A 411 -12.81 -14.33 -11.18
N GLU A 412 -12.09 -13.35 -10.64
CA GLU A 412 -11.81 -13.24 -9.21
C GLU A 412 -12.17 -11.83 -8.76
N TRP A 413 -13.06 -11.70 -7.78
CA TRP A 413 -13.71 -10.43 -7.45
C TRP A 413 -13.17 -9.84 -6.15
N ARG A 414 -12.89 -8.54 -6.15
CA ARG A 414 -12.45 -7.80 -4.97
C ARG A 414 -13.24 -6.51 -4.77
N GLU A 415 -13.76 -6.34 -3.55
CA GLU A 415 -14.59 -5.21 -3.18
C GLU A 415 -13.74 -4.04 -2.68
N PHE A 416 -14.15 -2.82 -3.05
CA PHE A 416 -13.52 -1.56 -2.62
C PHE A 416 -14.56 -0.58 -2.09
N SER A 417 -14.18 0.25 -1.12
CA SER A 417 -15.06 1.26 -0.51
C SER A 417 -15.33 2.47 -1.41
N ALA A 418 -14.36 2.85 -2.26
CA ALA A 418 -14.45 4.03 -3.11
C ALA A 418 -13.60 3.88 -4.40
N GLY A 419 -13.93 4.64 -5.44
CA GLY A 419 -13.22 4.68 -6.73
C GLY A 419 -11.69 4.89 -6.63
N PRO A 420 -11.17 5.81 -5.79
CA PRO A 420 -9.73 5.95 -5.59
C PRO A 420 -9.02 4.68 -5.13
N ALA A 421 -9.67 3.82 -4.33
CA ALA A 421 -9.11 2.54 -3.89
C ALA A 421 -9.10 1.48 -5.00
N VAL A 422 -10.04 1.55 -5.95
CA VAL A 422 -10.01 0.74 -7.19
C VAL A 422 -8.78 1.12 -8.02
N LEU A 423 -8.49 2.41 -8.16
CA LEU A 423 -7.37 2.91 -8.96
C LEU A 423 -6.00 2.65 -8.32
N ASP A 424 -5.87 2.79 -7.00
CA ASP A 424 -4.67 2.36 -6.24
C ASP A 424 -4.41 0.85 -6.44
N ALA A 425 -5.47 0.02 -6.39
CA ALA A 425 -5.35 -1.41 -6.66
C ALA A 425 -4.99 -1.76 -8.12
N ILE A 426 -5.39 -0.95 -9.11
CA ILE A 426 -4.90 -1.09 -10.49
C ILE A 426 -3.40 -0.75 -10.56
N GLY A 427 -2.98 0.34 -9.91
CA GLY A 427 -1.58 0.77 -9.84
C GLY A 427 -0.66 -0.28 -9.22
N ARG A 428 -1.14 -0.98 -8.18
CA ARG A 428 -0.44 -2.10 -7.50
C ARG A 428 -0.54 -3.45 -8.21
N GLY A 429 -1.25 -3.55 -9.33
CA GLY A 429 -1.49 -4.82 -10.04
C GLY A 429 -2.44 -5.79 -9.33
N GLU A 430 -3.11 -5.36 -8.26
CA GLU A 430 -3.99 -6.17 -7.44
C GLU A 430 -5.32 -6.49 -8.15
N ILE A 431 -5.74 -5.65 -9.10
CA ILE A 431 -6.86 -5.92 -10.02
C ILE A 431 -6.47 -5.60 -11.48
N ASP A 432 -7.11 -6.26 -12.44
CA ASP A 432 -6.91 -6.10 -13.89
C ASP A 432 -7.87 -5.05 -14.48
N ILE A 433 -9.13 -5.10 -14.07
CA ILE A 433 -10.23 -4.22 -14.52
C ILE A 433 -11.01 -3.74 -13.30
N GLY A 434 -11.52 -2.50 -13.35
CA GLY A 434 -12.52 -2.01 -12.40
C GLY A 434 -13.42 -0.92 -12.98
N VAL A 435 -14.39 -0.47 -12.18
CA VAL A 435 -15.28 0.66 -12.47
C VAL A 435 -15.12 1.74 -11.40
N THR A 436 -15.13 3.00 -11.80
CA THR A 436 -14.91 4.16 -10.92
C THR A 436 -15.42 5.44 -11.58
N GLY A 437 -15.74 6.46 -10.79
CA GLY A 437 -16.21 7.75 -11.27
C GLY A 437 -15.15 8.65 -11.93
N GLU A 438 -15.64 9.59 -12.74
CA GLU A 438 -14.89 10.58 -13.54
C GLU A 438 -13.73 11.26 -12.81
N ALA A 439 -13.96 11.85 -11.64
CA ALA A 439 -12.94 12.65 -10.94
C ALA A 439 -11.78 11.78 -10.43
N ALA A 440 -12.08 10.58 -9.90
CA ALA A 440 -11.07 9.69 -9.36
C ALA A 440 -10.05 9.27 -10.42
N THR A 441 -10.50 9.02 -11.66
CA THR A 441 -9.63 8.63 -12.77
C THR A 441 -8.64 9.73 -13.18
N VAL A 442 -9.08 10.99 -13.18
CA VAL A 442 -8.22 12.17 -13.42
C VAL A 442 -7.10 12.25 -12.39
N PHE A 443 -7.42 12.14 -11.10
CA PHE A 443 -6.42 12.17 -10.03
C PHE A 443 -5.44 10.99 -10.12
N ALA A 444 -5.91 9.79 -10.44
CA ALA A 444 -5.04 8.63 -10.61
C ALA A 444 -4.06 8.77 -11.79
N LEU A 445 -4.49 9.37 -12.91
CA LEU A 445 -3.58 9.68 -14.02
C LEU A 445 -2.54 10.73 -13.63
N ALA A 446 -2.93 11.75 -12.85
CA ALA A 446 -1.99 12.76 -12.34
C ALA A 446 -0.96 12.17 -11.36
N MET A 447 -1.31 11.08 -10.68
CA MET A 447 -0.40 10.27 -9.84
C MET A 447 0.36 9.18 -10.61
N GLY A 448 0.24 9.12 -11.95
CA GLY A 448 0.98 8.19 -12.80
C GLY A 448 0.45 6.75 -12.84
N VAL A 449 -0.78 6.49 -12.39
CA VAL A 449 -1.36 5.12 -12.37
C VAL A 449 -1.52 4.60 -13.81
N PRO A 450 -0.90 3.46 -14.19
CA PRO A 450 -0.85 3.01 -15.59
C PRO A 450 -2.11 2.21 -15.98
N PHE A 451 -3.22 2.90 -16.19
CA PHE A 451 -4.47 2.34 -16.72
C PHE A 451 -4.84 2.91 -18.11
N TYR A 452 -5.81 2.28 -18.75
CA TYR A 452 -6.58 2.84 -19.86
C TYR A 452 -8.06 2.89 -19.50
N TYR A 453 -8.76 3.94 -19.97
CA TYR A 453 -10.20 3.93 -20.11
C TYR A 453 -10.58 2.93 -21.21
N VAL A 454 -11.34 1.89 -20.87
CA VAL A 454 -11.82 0.87 -21.82
C VAL A 454 -13.31 0.99 -22.13
N GLY A 455 -14.03 1.82 -21.38
CA GLY A 455 -15.41 2.22 -21.67
C GLY A 455 -15.93 3.21 -20.64
N TYR A 456 -17.13 3.75 -20.88
CA TYR A 456 -17.83 4.63 -19.95
C TYR A 456 -19.35 4.39 -19.96
N GLU A 457 -20.03 4.81 -18.90
CA GLU A 457 -21.50 4.81 -18.77
C GLU A 457 -22.06 6.20 -19.10
N SER A 458 -23.30 6.24 -19.59
CA SER A 458 -24.02 7.49 -19.90
C SER A 458 -24.06 8.43 -18.68
N PRO A 459 -24.14 9.76 -18.91
CA PRO A 459 -24.12 10.72 -17.80
C PRO A 459 -25.31 10.51 -16.88
N ALA A 460 -25.06 10.56 -15.57
CA ALA A 460 -26.03 10.30 -14.51
C ALA A 460 -26.03 11.43 -13.46
N PRO A 461 -26.29 12.70 -13.85
CA PRO A 461 -26.23 13.86 -12.96
C PRO A 461 -27.15 13.72 -11.74
N THR A 462 -28.32 13.11 -11.91
CA THR A 462 -29.31 12.92 -10.82
C THR A 462 -28.96 11.80 -9.84
N ASP A 463 -27.91 11.01 -10.12
CA ASP A 463 -27.39 9.91 -9.29
C ASP A 463 -26.37 10.38 -8.24
N VAL A 464 -25.99 11.66 -8.26
CA VAL A 464 -25.20 12.33 -7.21
C VAL A 464 -25.96 13.54 -6.70
N ALA A 465 -25.96 13.77 -5.38
CA ALA A 465 -26.72 14.85 -4.77
C ALA A 465 -26.19 15.26 -3.39
N LEU A 466 -26.56 16.47 -2.96
CA LEU A 466 -26.35 16.97 -1.62
C LEU A 466 -27.65 16.80 -0.83
N VAL A 467 -27.60 16.04 0.25
CA VAL A 467 -28.75 15.76 1.12
C VAL A 467 -28.56 16.41 2.48
N VAL A 468 -29.65 16.91 3.04
CA VAL A 468 -29.74 17.54 4.36
C VAL A 468 -30.92 16.96 5.15
N ALA A 469 -30.89 17.09 6.48
CA ALA A 469 -32.02 16.77 7.35
C ALA A 469 -32.69 18.02 7.97
N ASP A 470 -31.97 19.14 8.07
CA ASP A 470 -32.50 20.38 8.63
C ASP A 470 -33.33 21.13 7.55
N PRO A 471 -34.65 21.31 7.74
CA PRO A 471 -35.52 22.00 6.77
C PRO A 471 -35.21 23.50 6.60
N ARG A 472 -34.29 24.06 7.39
CA ARG A 472 -33.79 25.43 7.23
C ARG A 472 -32.68 25.54 6.19
N LEU A 473 -32.06 24.43 5.78
CA LEU A 473 -31.07 24.40 4.72
C LEU A 473 -31.81 24.29 3.38
N CYS A 474 -31.86 25.40 2.64
CA CYS A 474 -32.66 25.56 1.42
C CYS A 474 -31.80 25.91 0.19
N SER A 475 -30.53 26.27 0.39
CA SER A 475 -29.59 26.67 -0.65
C SER A 475 -28.14 26.30 -0.29
N ILE A 476 -27.24 26.36 -1.28
CA ILE A 476 -25.80 26.17 -1.10
C ILE A 476 -25.20 27.23 -0.16
N ASP A 477 -25.75 28.45 -0.15
CA ASP A 477 -25.33 29.54 0.73
C ASP A 477 -25.53 29.25 2.22
N ASP A 478 -26.49 28.37 2.56
CA ASP A 478 -26.80 27.97 3.94
C ASP A 478 -25.77 26.96 4.51
N LEU A 479 -24.85 26.46 3.67
CA LEU A 479 -23.79 25.52 4.07
C LEU A 479 -22.61 26.20 4.75
N ARG A 480 -22.55 27.54 4.82
CA ARG A 480 -21.43 28.26 5.43
C ARG A 480 -21.23 27.83 6.89
N GLY A 481 -20.03 27.33 7.21
CA GLY A 481 -19.68 26.79 8.54
C GLY A 481 -20.43 25.51 8.91
N LYS A 482 -20.96 24.76 7.95
CA LYS A 482 -21.68 23.49 8.19
C LYS A 482 -20.79 22.27 7.97
N ARG A 483 -21.02 21.22 8.76
CA ARG A 483 -20.34 19.93 8.62
C ARG A 483 -20.91 19.17 7.43
N VAL A 484 -20.20 19.17 6.32
CA VAL A 484 -20.61 18.49 5.09
C VAL A 484 -19.80 17.20 4.97
N ALA A 485 -20.47 16.05 5.08
CA ALA A 485 -19.82 14.77 4.83
C ALA A 485 -19.59 14.54 3.33
N LEU A 486 -18.48 13.89 3.01
CA LEU A 486 -18.14 13.46 1.65
C LEU A 486 -17.00 12.43 1.66
N SER A 487 -16.90 11.65 0.57
CA SER A 487 -15.73 10.82 0.30
C SER A 487 -14.75 11.58 -0.58
N ARG A 488 -13.57 11.91 -0.05
CA ARG A 488 -12.52 12.69 -0.75
C ARG A 488 -12.13 12.05 -2.09
N TRP A 489 -11.82 12.85 -3.11
CA TRP A 489 -11.42 12.41 -4.46
C TRP A 489 -12.49 11.59 -5.23
N SER A 490 -13.77 11.67 -4.84
CA SER A 490 -14.89 10.98 -5.50
C SER A 490 -15.72 11.91 -6.41
N ASN A 491 -16.66 11.37 -7.19
CA ASN A 491 -17.62 12.20 -7.94
C ASN A 491 -18.49 13.07 -7.03
N ALA A 492 -18.80 12.63 -5.81
CA ALA A 492 -19.54 13.46 -4.84
C ALA A 492 -18.68 14.63 -4.31
N ASP A 493 -17.37 14.44 -4.18
CA ASP A 493 -16.40 15.51 -3.87
C ASP A 493 -16.27 16.50 -5.04
N HIS A 494 -16.21 15.99 -6.28
CA HIS A 494 -16.21 16.82 -7.49
C HIS A 494 -17.48 17.64 -7.62
N PHE A 495 -18.65 17.00 -7.53
CA PHE A 495 -19.96 17.62 -7.51
C PHE A 495 -20.06 18.74 -6.47
N LEU A 496 -19.74 18.46 -5.20
CA LEU A 496 -19.80 19.46 -4.13
C LEU A 496 -18.85 20.63 -4.42
N THR A 497 -17.63 20.35 -4.87
CA THR A 497 -16.64 21.39 -5.21
C THR A 497 -17.14 22.28 -6.35
N THR A 498 -17.69 21.70 -7.42
CA THR A 498 -18.25 22.45 -8.56
C THR A 498 -19.49 23.25 -8.14
N ALA A 499 -20.36 22.69 -7.31
CA ALA A 499 -21.55 23.37 -6.80
C ALA A 499 -21.22 24.58 -5.91
N LEU A 500 -20.22 24.46 -5.03
CA LEU A 500 -19.69 25.56 -4.23
C LEU A 500 -19.09 26.64 -5.15
N ASN A 501 -18.19 26.27 -6.06
CA ASN A 501 -17.49 27.20 -6.96
C ASN A 501 -18.45 28.01 -7.83
N ILE A 502 -19.50 27.38 -8.40
CA ILE A 502 -20.53 28.07 -9.21
C ILE A 502 -21.32 29.10 -8.38
N ARG A 503 -21.37 28.95 -7.05
CA ARG A 503 -21.99 29.91 -6.12
C ARG A 503 -21.00 30.90 -5.50
N GLY A 504 -19.74 30.91 -5.95
CA GLY A 504 -18.69 31.77 -5.40
C GLY A 504 -18.27 31.37 -3.98
N LEU A 505 -18.55 30.12 -3.58
CA LEU A 505 -18.03 29.51 -2.36
C LEU A 505 -16.84 28.61 -2.67
N SER A 506 -16.08 28.30 -1.64
CA SER A 506 -14.93 27.40 -1.64
C SER A 506 -15.13 26.25 -0.64
N ARG A 507 -14.14 25.34 -0.53
CA ARG A 507 -14.13 24.34 0.55
C ARG A 507 -13.84 24.94 1.92
N ASP A 508 -13.24 26.13 1.99
CA ASP A 508 -12.92 26.81 3.26
C ASP A 508 -14.16 27.48 3.88
N ASP A 509 -15.24 27.63 3.11
CA ASP A 509 -16.55 28.11 3.58
C ASP A 509 -17.34 27.02 4.33
N ILE A 510 -16.94 25.75 4.27
CA ILE A 510 -17.61 24.60 4.91
C ILE A 510 -16.67 23.85 5.86
N GLU A 511 -17.21 22.98 6.71
CA GLU A 511 -16.43 22.03 7.51
C GLU A 511 -16.47 20.63 6.85
N PRO A 512 -15.49 20.24 6.03
CA PRO A 512 -15.53 18.97 5.31
C PRO A 512 -15.26 17.78 6.25
N VAL A 513 -16.22 16.84 6.32
CA VAL A 513 -16.11 15.59 7.08
C VAL A 513 -15.78 14.44 6.11
N TYR A 514 -14.51 14.07 6.04
CA TYR A 514 -14.04 13.03 5.12
C TYR A 514 -14.26 11.62 5.69
N VAL A 515 -15.27 10.92 5.17
CA VAL A 515 -15.65 9.58 5.63
C VAL A 515 -16.06 8.66 4.48
N PRO A 516 -15.90 7.32 4.63
CA PRO A 516 -16.47 6.35 3.71
C PRO A 516 -18.00 6.41 3.68
N PRO A 517 -18.64 6.03 2.56
CA PRO A 517 -20.10 6.06 2.43
C PRO A 517 -20.73 4.84 3.12
N THR A 518 -21.55 5.05 4.15
CA THR A 518 -22.26 3.98 4.88
C THR A 518 -23.74 4.31 5.04
N LEU A 519 -24.58 3.32 5.41
CA LEU A 519 -25.97 3.59 5.77
C LEU A 519 -26.08 4.34 7.11
N ASP A 520 -25.15 4.06 8.03
CA ASP A 520 -25.04 4.69 9.35
C ASP A 520 -24.93 6.23 9.24
N LEU A 521 -24.29 6.73 8.17
CA LEU A 521 -24.23 8.17 7.88
C LEU A 521 -25.60 8.83 7.62
N LEU A 522 -26.62 8.08 7.21
CA LEU A 522 -28.00 8.59 7.15
C LEU A 522 -28.56 8.82 8.55
N GLU A 523 -28.14 8.04 9.54
CA GLU A 523 -28.54 8.21 10.94
C GLU A 523 -27.81 9.41 11.53
N ASP A 524 -26.49 9.51 11.33
CA ASP A 524 -25.69 10.70 11.70
C ASP A 524 -26.28 12.01 11.15
N LEU A 525 -26.73 12.00 9.88
CA LEU A 525 -27.37 13.16 9.26
C LEU A 525 -28.74 13.49 9.88
N ARG A 526 -29.53 12.46 10.24
CA ARG A 526 -30.86 12.62 10.86
C ARG A 526 -30.78 13.02 12.34
N GLU A 527 -29.70 12.68 13.01
CA GLU A 527 -29.42 13.05 14.41
C GLU A 527 -28.66 14.38 14.54
N GLY A 528 -28.15 14.93 13.43
CA GLY A 528 -27.42 16.20 13.41
C GLY A 528 -25.95 16.08 13.81
N ALA A 529 -25.37 14.88 13.74
CA ALA A 529 -23.92 14.66 13.85
C ALA A 529 -23.17 15.21 12.62
N ILE A 530 -23.85 15.31 11.48
CA ILE A 530 -23.46 16.08 10.30
C ILE A 530 -24.63 16.94 9.82
N ASP A 531 -24.37 18.05 9.14
CA ASP A 531 -25.40 19.00 8.69
C ASP A 531 -25.87 18.72 7.25
N ALA A 532 -24.95 18.27 6.40
CA ALA A 532 -25.22 17.87 5.02
C ALA A 532 -24.33 16.69 4.60
N TRP A 533 -24.69 15.97 3.54
CA TRP A 533 -23.90 14.88 3.00
C TRP A 533 -23.96 14.85 1.46
N ALA A 534 -22.80 14.94 0.81
CA ALA A 534 -22.67 14.74 -0.63
C ALA A 534 -22.62 13.22 -0.91
N ILE A 535 -23.66 12.70 -1.57
CA ILE A 535 -23.92 11.27 -1.74
C ILE A 535 -24.24 10.90 -3.18
N TRP A 536 -24.19 9.60 -3.44
CA TRP A 536 -24.60 9.01 -4.71
C TRP A 536 -25.44 7.75 -4.50
N GLU A 537 -26.00 7.22 -5.58
CA GLU A 537 -26.76 5.98 -5.57
C GLU A 537 -25.93 4.76 -5.13
N PRO A 538 -26.50 3.80 -4.38
CA PRO A 538 -27.91 3.66 -3.96
C PRO A 538 -28.26 4.39 -2.65
N LEU A 539 -27.28 5.01 -1.98
CA LEU A 539 -27.49 5.69 -0.70
C LEU A 539 -28.39 6.92 -0.86
N LEU A 540 -28.33 7.57 -2.02
CA LEU A 540 -29.27 8.62 -2.43
C LEU A 540 -30.72 8.14 -2.49
N SER A 541 -31.01 6.96 -3.06
CA SER A 541 -32.36 6.38 -2.99
C SER A 541 -32.79 6.09 -1.55
N ALA A 542 -31.92 5.54 -0.71
CA ALA A 542 -32.21 5.31 0.70
C ALA A 542 -32.47 6.63 1.48
N ALA A 543 -31.81 7.72 1.11
CA ALA A 543 -32.08 9.06 1.64
C ALA A 543 -33.44 9.60 1.18
N ARG A 544 -33.75 9.51 -0.12
CA ARG A 544 -35.01 9.97 -0.74
C ARG A 544 -36.24 9.23 -0.22
N MET A 545 -36.09 7.96 0.15
CA MET A 545 -37.15 7.15 0.75
C MET A 545 -37.34 7.39 2.26
N GLY A 546 -36.39 8.05 2.92
CA GLY A 546 -36.49 8.43 4.34
C GLY A 546 -37.29 9.71 4.55
N SER A 547 -38.23 9.70 5.49
CA SER A 547 -39.12 10.84 5.78
C SER A 547 -38.48 12.03 6.54
N LYS A 548 -37.18 11.97 6.82
CA LYS A 548 -36.43 12.96 7.64
C LYS A 548 -35.27 13.64 6.88
N THR A 549 -35.20 13.48 5.57
CA THR A 549 -34.09 13.95 4.74
C THR A 549 -34.63 14.46 3.40
N HIS A 550 -34.10 15.56 2.89
CA HIS A 550 -34.41 16.08 1.56
C HIS A 550 -33.15 16.34 0.73
N VAL A 551 -33.31 16.24 -0.59
CA VAL A 551 -32.27 16.63 -1.54
C VAL A 551 -32.26 18.15 -1.63
N LEU A 552 -31.12 18.77 -1.33
CA LEU A 552 -30.90 20.20 -1.48
C LEU A 552 -30.67 20.59 -2.94
N LEU A 553 -29.85 19.78 -3.63
CA LEU A 553 -29.64 19.79 -5.07
C LEU A 553 -29.05 18.44 -5.53
N ASP A 554 -29.22 18.10 -6.80
CA ASP A 554 -28.48 17.01 -7.45
C ASP A 554 -27.44 17.56 -8.45
N GLY A 555 -26.70 16.68 -9.13
CA GLY A 555 -25.65 17.03 -10.07
C GLY A 555 -26.11 17.77 -11.33
N SER A 556 -27.42 17.92 -11.57
CA SER A 556 -27.96 18.52 -12.79
C SER A 556 -27.52 19.97 -12.98
N GLY A 557 -26.76 20.22 -14.06
CA GLY A 557 -26.16 21.54 -14.33
C GLY A 557 -24.86 21.82 -13.58
N PHE A 558 -24.30 20.82 -12.87
CA PHE A 558 -23.04 20.91 -12.14
C PHE A 558 -22.00 19.90 -12.65
N VAL A 559 -22.37 18.63 -12.80
CA VAL A 559 -21.48 17.53 -13.23
C VAL A 559 -22.24 16.52 -14.08
N GLU A 560 -21.53 15.78 -14.92
CA GLU A 560 -22.09 14.67 -15.70
C GLU A 560 -22.18 13.37 -14.87
N ASN A 561 -21.29 13.21 -13.88
CA ASN A 561 -21.23 12.06 -12.98
C ASN A 561 -21.05 10.71 -13.73
N HIS A 562 -20.19 10.68 -14.75
CA HIS A 562 -19.87 9.47 -15.48
C HIS A 562 -19.21 8.40 -14.58
N GLN A 563 -19.53 7.13 -14.87
CA GLN A 563 -18.71 5.98 -14.49
C GLN A 563 -17.81 5.57 -15.66
N PHE A 564 -16.57 5.21 -15.34
CA PHE A 564 -15.57 4.76 -16.30
C PHE A 564 -15.11 3.35 -15.96
N TYR A 565 -15.08 2.51 -16.99
CA TYR A 565 -14.40 1.22 -16.96
C TYR A 565 -12.92 1.44 -17.25
N VAL A 566 -12.09 0.99 -16.33
CA VAL A 566 -10.65 1.18 -16.37
C VAL A 566 -9.95 -0.17 -16.30
N ALA A 567 -8.93 -0.36 -17.14
CA ALA A 567 -8.14 -1.58 -17.20
C ALA A 567 -6.65 -1.26 -17.08
N ARG A 568 -5.89 -2.09 -16.37
CA ARG A 568 -4.42 -1.96 -16.31
C ARG A 568 -3.84 -2.03 -17.73
N ARG A 569 -2.96 -1.09 -18.13
CA ARG A 569 -2.48 -0.98 -19.52
C ARG A 569 -1.96 -2.31 -20.07
N HIS A 570 -1.11 -3.01 -19.30
CA HIS A 570 -0.56 -4.30 -19.70
C HIS A 570 -1.62 -5.39 -19.88
N PHE A 571 -2.68 -5.39 -19.08
CA PHE A 571 -3.79 -6.35 -19.24
C PHE A 571 -4.61 -6.05 -20.49
N ALA A 572 -5.00 -4.78 -20.71
CA ALA A 572 -5.78 -4.38 -21.87
C ALA A 572 -5.05 -4.66 -23.20
N CYS A 573 -3.73 -4.39 -23.27
CA CYS A 573 -2.92 -4.71 -24.44
C CYS A 573 -2.66 -6.22 -24.60
N GLY A 574 -2.48 -6.95 -23.50
CA GLY A 574 -2.13 -8.37 -23.53
C GLY A 574 -3.33 -9.31 -23.69
N GLN A 575 -4.53 -8.88 -23.32
CA GLN A 575 -5.76 -9.68 -23.28
C GLN A 575 -7.00 -8.87 -23.74
N PRO A 576 -6.96 -8.18 -24.90
CA PRO A 576 -8.06 -7.32 -25.38
C PRO A 576 -9.39 -8.07 -25.46
N GLN A 577 -9.37 -9.32 -25.93
CA GLN A 577 -10.55 -10.17 -26.04
C GLN A 577 -11.22 -10.49 -24.69
N ILE A 578 -10.50 -10.37 -23.57
CA ILE A 578 -11.07 -10.54 -22.22
C ILE A 578 -11.74 -9.26 -21.75
N VAL A 579 -11.17 -8.09 -22.06
CA VAL A 579 -11.81 -6.78 -21.86
C VAL A 579 -13.15 -6.75 -22.61
N ASP A 580 -13.13 -7.09 -23.90
CA ASP A 580 -14.32 -7.12 -24.75
C ASP A 580 -15.37 -8.11 -24.22
N ALA A 581 -14.96 -9.31 -23.78
CA ALA A 581 -15.88 -10.29 -23.20
C ALA A 581 -16.56 -9.78 -21.94
N ILE A 582 -15.85 -9.05 -21.07
CA ILE A 582 -16.42 -8.46 -19.84
C ILE A 582 -17.40 -7.33 -20.20
N LEU A 583 -17.01 -6.40 -21.07
CA LEU A 583 -17.89 -5.30 -21.50
C LEU A 583 -19.14 -5.82 -22.23
N ALA A 584 -19.01 -6.87 -23.03
CA ALA A 584 -20.14 -7.55 -23.68
C ALA A 584 -21.08 -8.22 -22.68
N GLN A 585 -20.58 -8.76 -21.57
CA GLN A 585 -21.43 -9.31 -20.51
C GLN A 585 -22.22 -8.26 -19.74
N ILE A 586 -21.65 -7.06 -19.56
CA ILE A 586 -22.39 -5.93 -18.98
C ILE A 586 -23.53 -5.51 -19.93
N ARG A 587 -23.25 -5.39 -21.24
CA ARG A 587 -24.29 -5.12 -22.26
C ARG A 587 -25.39 -6.20 -22.30
N ALA A 588 -25.00 -7.48 -22.21
CA ALA A 588 -25.95 -8.60 -22.19
C ALA A 588 -26.87 -8.57 -20.96
N LEU A 589 -26.34 -8.16 -19.79
CA LEU A 589 -27.13 -7.93 -18.59
C LEU A 589 -28.17 -6.82 -18.80
N GLY A 590 -27.78 -5.69 -19.40
CA GLY A 590 -28.69 -4.60 -19.76
C GLY A 590 -29.80 -4.98 -20.74
N ALA A 591 -29.54 -5.94 -21.63
CA ALA A 591 -30.50 -6.42 -22.64
C ALA A 591 -31.51 -7.45 -22.10
N THR A 592 -31.39 -7.90 -20.84
CA THR A 592 -32.26 -8.95 -20.29
C THR A 592 -33.65 -8.38 -19.94
N PRO A 593 -34.77 -9.05 -20.31
CA PRO A 593 -36.12 -8.53 -20.06
C PRO A 593 -36.42 -8.29 -18.57
N ARG A 594 -36.98 -7.11 -18.26
CA ARG A 594 -37.22 -6.57 -16.90
C ARG A 594 -38.07 -7.44 -15.97
N GLU A 595 -38.78 -8.45 -16.48
CA GLU A 595 -39.59 -9.37 -15.66
C GLU A 595 -38.74 -10.45 -14.98
N ARG A 596 -37.67 -10.93 -15.63
CA ARG A 596 -36.70 -11.85 -15.01
C ARG A 596 -35.91 -11.15 -13.90
N ALA A 597 -35.75 -9.84 -14.05
CA ALA A 597 -35.03 -9.00 -13.11
C ALA A 597 -35.65 -8.98 -11.71
N GLU A 598 -36.94 -9.30 -11.47
CA GLU A 598 -37.52 -9.27 -10.11
C GLU A 598 -37.03 -10.40 -9.18
N GLU A 599 -36.66 -11.55 -9.73
CA GLU A 599 -36.12 -12.70 -9.00
C GLU A 599 -34.62 -12.50 -8.74
N GLU A 600 -33.92 -12.03 -9.78
CA GLU A 600 -32.53 -11.59 -9.76
C GLU A 600 -32.31 -10.37 -8.81
N LEU A 601 -33.25 -9.42 -8.76
CA LEU A 601 -33.35 -8.33 -7.78
C LEU A 601 -33.31 -8.84 -6.35
N GLY A 602 -33.94 -9.99 -6.09
CA GLY A 602 -33.91 -10.63 -4.77
C GLY A 602 -32.53 -11.20 -4.42
N ALA A 603 -31.75 -11.66 -5.41
CA ALA A 603 -30.36 -12.04 -5.20
C ALA A 603 -29.46 -10.81 -4.99
N VAL A 604 -29.60 -9.79 -5.83
CA VAL A 604 -28.82 -8.54 -5.75
C VAL A 604 -29.09 -7.80 -4.43
N ALA A 605 -30.35 -7.56 -4.04
CA ALA A 605 -30.68 -6.89 -2.78
C ALA A 605 -30.09 -7.60 -1.54
N ARG A 606 -30.10 -8.94 -1.53
CA ARG A 606 -29.47 -9.75 -0.47
C ARG A 606 -27.96 -9.66 -0.48
N CYS A 607 -27.31 -9.66 -1.64
CA CYS A 607 -25.85 -9.50 -1.74
C CYS A 607 -25.38 -8.08 -1.38
N LEU A 608 -26.19 -7.06 -1.66
CA LEU A 608 -25.86 -5.66 -1.43
C LEU A 608 -26.26 -5.15 -0.03
N HIS A 609 -27.02 -5.95 0.74
CA HIS A 609 -27.62 -5.57 2.02
C HIS A 609 -28.50 -4.30 1.92
N LEU A 610 -29.27 -4.18 0.85
CA LEU A 610 -30.19 -3.07 0.61
C LEU A 610 -31.65 -3.48 0.84
N ASP A 611 -32.49 -2.52 1.20
CA ASP A 611 -33.94 -2.70 1.13
C ASP A 611 -34.37 -3.05 -0.31
N ARG A 612 -35.43 -3.86 -0.44
CA ARG A 612 -35.88 -4.38 -1.75
C ARG A 612 -36.40 -3.27 -2.68
N GLN A 613 -36.99 -2.21 -2.15
CA GLN A 613 -37.44 -1.06 -2.95
C GLN A 613 -36.25 -0.17 -3.35
N VAL A 614 -35.30 0.07 -2.45
CA VAL A 614 -34.04 0.78 -2.76
C VAL A 614 -33.25 0.06 -3.86
N ALA A 615 -33.07 -1.26 -3.72
CA ALA A 615 -32.39 -2.08 -4.72
C ALA A 615 -33.10 -2.07 -6.08
N ARG A 616 -34.45 -2.05 -6.09
CA ARG A 616 -35.26 -1.92 -7.30
C ARG A 616 -35.08 -0.57 -7.99
N HIS A 617 -35.14 0.52 -7.23
CA HIS A 617 -34.93 1.86 -7.78
C HIS A 617 -33.51 2.01 -8.36
N TYR A 618 -32.52 1.48 -7.65
CA TYR A 618 -31.12 1.51 -8.07
C TYR A 618 -30.86 0.72 -9.36
N LEU A 619 -31.32 -0.53 -9.44
CA LEU A 619 -31.11 -1.37 -10.63
C LEU A 619 -31.83 -0.84 -11.87
N HIS A 620 -32.88 -0.02 -11.73
CA HIS A 620 -33.51 0.68 -12.84
C HIS A 620 -32.71 1.89 -13.38
N ARG A 621 -31.66 2.33 -12.68
CA ARG A 621 -30.85 3.51 -13.03
C ARG A 621 -29.44 3.18 -13.51
N LEU A 622 -28.92 1.99 -13.21
CA LEU A 622 -27.63 1.55 -13.75
C LEU A 622 -27.67 1.51 -15.28
N ASP A 623 -26.70 2.18 -15.91
CA ASP A 623 -26.47 2.06 -17.33
C ASP A 623 -25.59 0.84 -17.61
N PHE A 624 -26.23 -0.22 -18.07
CA PHE A 624 -25.56 -1.46 -18.46
C PHE A 624 -25.00 -1.40 -19.89
N GLU A 625 -24.89 -0.23 -20.53
CA GLU A 625 -24.37 -0.05 -21.88
C GLU A 625 -22.98 0.64 -21.90
N PRO A 626 -21.88 -0.05 -21.54
CA PRO A 626 -20.53 0.51 -21.65
C PRO A 626 -20.23 0.93 -23.09
N LYS A 627 -19.97 2.21 -23.30
CA LYS A 627 -19.65 2.83 -24.59
C LYS A 627 -18.13 3.06 -24.73
N PRO A 628 -17.55 2.97 -25.94
CA PRO A 628 -16.18 3.40 -26.18
C PRO A 628 -16.09 4.92 -26.05
N LEU A 629 -15.02 5.46 -25.46
CA LEU A 629 -14.88 6.90 -25.24
C LEU A 629 -14.79 7.64 -26.58
N ASP A 630 -15.70 8.58 -26.81
CA ASP A 630 -15.70 9.47 -27.96
C ASP A 630 -14.96 10.79 -27.67
N PHE A 631 -14.77 11.63 -28.70
CA PHE A 631 -14.10 12.92 -28.58
C PHE A 631 -14.80 13.90 -27.63
N HIS A 632 -16.13 13.79 -27.44
CA HIS A 632 -16.88 14.65 -26.53
C HIS A 632 -16.57 14.31 -25.08
N VAL A 633 -16.65 13.03 -24.71
CA VAL A 633 -16.37 12.54 -23.36
C VAL A 633 -14.88 12.70 -23.01
N ILE A 634 -13.98 12.51 -23.97
CA ILE A 634 -12.55 12.81 -23.81
C ILE A 634 -12.35 14.31 -23.51
N GLY A 635 -13.04 15.20 -24.25
CA GLY A 635 -12.98 16.64 -24.02
C GLY A 635 -13.56 17.08 -22.67
N GLN A 636 -14.67 16.48 -22.24
CA GLN A 636 -15.26 16.71 -20.92
C GLN A 636 -14.28 16.30 -19.80
N GLN A 637 -13.70 15.10 -19.89
CA GLN A 637 -12.71 14.65 -18.90
C GLN A 637 -11.40 15.46 -18.93
N GLN A 638 -10.96 15.91 -20.11
CA GLN A 638 -9.80 16.79 -20.21
C GLN A 638 -10.10 18.14 -19.53
N SER A 639 -11.31 18.66 -19.67
CA SER A 639 -11.74 19.89 -18.99
C SER A 639 -11.76 19.74 -17.46
N ILE A 640 -12.16 18.58 -16.93
CA ILE A 640 -12.07 18.25 -15.50
C ILE A 640 -10.61 18.23 -15.04
N ALA A 641 -9.72 17.57 -15.80
CA ALA A 641 -8.29 17.52 -15.51
C ALA A 641 -7.62 18.91 -15.53
N ASP A 642 -7.90 19.71 -16.56
CA ASP A 642 -7.35 21.06 -16.72
C ASP A 642 -7.87 22.00 -15.62
N GLY A 643 -9.15 21.87 -15.22
CA GLY A 643 -9.73 22.61 -14.10
C GLY A 643 -9.05 22.30 -12.77
N TYR A 644 -8.85 21.01 -12.44
CA TYR A 644 -8.14 20.63 -11.22
C TYR A 644 -6.65 21.03 -11.25
N PHE A 645 -5.99 20.99 -12.41
CA PHE A 645 -4.62 21.49 -12.54
C PHE A 645 -4.54 23.01 -12.36
N ALA A 646 -5.45 23.78 -12.96
CA ALA A 646 -5.52 25.24 -12.80
C ALA A 646 -5.80 25.67 -11.35
N ALA A 647 -6.57 24.87 -10.61
CA ALA A 647 -6.82 25.05 -9.17
C ALA A 647 -5.64 24.61 -8.27
N GLY A 648 -4.53 24.12 -8.83
CA GLY A 648 -3.38 23.62 -8.07
C GLY A 648 -3.63 22.30 -7.33
N GLN A 649 -4.69 21.55 -7.70
CA GLN A 649 -5.11 20.32 -7.03
C GLN A 649 -4.55 19.05 -7.68
N LEU A 650 -3.97 19.14 -8.89
CA LEU A 650 -3.19 18.06 -9.50
C LEU A 650 -1.68 18.35 -9.41
N PRO A 651 -0.83 17.34 -9.10
CA PRO A 651 0.63 17.51 -9.09
C PRO A 651 1.24 17.66 -10.50
N ALA A 652 0.51 17.25 -11.55
CA ALA A 652 0.95 17.29 -12.94
C ALA A 652 -0.24 17.49 -13.89
N ARG A 653 0.04 17.98 -15.11
CA ARG A 653 -0.94 17.96 -16.21
C ARG A 653 -1.18 16.53 -16.68
N VAL A 654 -2.42 16.23 -17.03
CA VAL A 654 -2.85 14.92 -17.54
C VAL A 654 -3.30 15.06 -18.98
N SER A 655 -2.93 14.10 -19.83
CA SER A 655 -3.57 13.89 -21.13
C SER A 655 -4.55 12.73 -21.02
N ILE A 656 -5.85 13.02 -21.12
CA ILE A 656 -6.90 11.99 -21.12
C ILE A 656 -6.83 11.15 -22.39
N GLU A 657 -6.57 11.78 -23.55
CA GLU A 657 -6.43 11.09 -24.83
C GLU A 657 -5.35 9.99 -24.80
N GLY A 658 -4.20 10.25 -24.16
CA GLY A 658 -3.12 9.28 -23.97
C GLY A 658 -3.45 8.13 -23.00
N ALA A 659 -4.61 8.17 -22.34
CA ALA A 659 -5.15 7.14 -21.47
C ALA A 659 -6.41 6.47 -22.05
N VAL A 660 -6.84 6.77 -23.29
CA VAL A 660 -7.95 6.07 -23.94
C VAL A 660 -7.46 4.79 -24.61
N TRP A 661 -8.13 3.66 -24.34
CA TRP A 661 -7.91 2.43 -25.10
C TRP A 661 -8.54 2.54 -26.50
N ARG A 662 -7.76 2.30 -27.55
CA ARG A 662 -8.20 2.39 -28.95
C ARG A 662 -8.42 1.02 -29.62
N GLY A 663 -8.52 -0.04 -28.82
CA GLY A 663 -8.52 -1.42 -29.31
C GLY A 663 -7.10 -1.95 -29.58
N ALA A 664 -7.01 -2.98 -30.41
CA ALA A 664 -5.79 -3.60 -30.92
C ALA A 664 -5.80 -3.59 -32.45
#